data_AF-A0A4U5MU05-F1
#
_entry.id   AF-A0A4U5MU05-F1
#
_cell.length_a   1.000
_cell.length_b   1.000
_cell.length_c   1.000
_cell.angle_alpha   90.00
_cell.angle_beta   90.00
_cell.angle_gamma   90.00
#
_symmetry.space_group_name_H-M   'P 1'
#
loop_
_entity.id
_entity.type
_entity.pdbx_description
1 polymer ?
#
loop_
_entity_poly.entity_id
_entity_poly.type
_entity_poly.pdbx_seq_one_letter_code
_entity_poly.pdbx_strand_id
1 'polypeptide(L)'
;MFINPSQKEVLTVQLESVVFLVVFTNVNVLNNSILPRMANFHGHVLLLTIFLSFCLLLAFLSINEGEKSVQLYSKRVTFNLEEAVLQPLSESAPNVTISPTKETTLTPNASTTTSSLADTTTAEDTTTAVNSNVLTCILKPVNLWDPEIKDYIDPKNKPSCTPNPTVEQATELIDGVVIQTKSSYENCSARCLFQVDDWHYTSSGWSPLEDFKPECDIIETRCDHPSKPANETYNYLHPYIYERKDDTNYAQHPKNVTEIPDRKITTQEERPNVYVIVFDSTSSSNFLRSMNKTVELMSNTHKAVVFRYNNKNGLNSRPNSWALLLGKQVYDLARNPYTDEILPDYTLSESCERTVDDLDYWMFKFRDMGYHTLQADDWLGASINWPNCEGFSRAPAKHYMKPFQKRTEEGEGSVIRHNVKALCRETYEDTTLYLDQFMSAYKNESQIGFIWNNDLAHFSINGLFHSDERFYQMLHKHEERLNNAFVILMGDHGLRFGGFRNTKVGEIEDNNPFLMVSVPVQYRNSKLLNVMHNNAQKLITHYDTYASLMELTELVKENRLDDLLNPKAEIFKKGHGSSYLRPNMIEPRNCKTLRIPFEYCLCHKEFEDPLEPESDLVQKISDHVLDHFVSMVEAENKTSLCSNMSIQYNMSKAERFVLDTEKEIYRLTLTLNPSDGIFTGYVEVVRADDKVTFSVVTERFERVNQYGEQGHCVEDFEHLRPLCYCKEQLKK
;
A
#
# COMPACT_ATOMS: atom_id res chain seq x y z
N MET A 1 37.09 0.80 -53.79
CA MET A 1 38.41 1.31 -54.21
C MET A 1 39.26 1.43 -52.95
N PHE A 2 40.42 0.81 -52.94
CA PHE A 2 41.28 0.59 -51.77
C PHE A 2 42.03 1.86 -51.30
N ILE A 3 42.59 1.74 -50.08
CA ILE A 3 43.82 2.33 -49.52
C ILE A 3 43.65 3.48 -48.49
N ASN A 4 43.90 3.11 -47.23
CA ASN A 4 44.45 3.87 -46.08
C ASN A 4 46.00 3.74 -46.16
N PRO A 5 46.92 4.66 -45.71
CA PRO A 5 47.10 5.02 -44.28
C PRO A 5 47.76 6.40 -43.97
N SER A 6 47.59 6.91 -42.73
CA SER A 6 48.72 7.18 -41.79
C SER A 6 48.27 7.85 -40.48
N GLN A 7 48.79 7.31 -39.39
CA GLN A 7 48.51 7.50 -37.96
C GLN A 7 48.72 8.91 -37.38
N LYS A 8 48.04 9.21 -36.27
CA LYS A 8 48.64 9.80 -35.05
C LYS A 8 47.83 9.47 -33.78
N GLU A 9 48.47 8.66 -32.94
CA GLU A 9 48.53 8.59 -31.47
C GLU A 9 47.30 8.73 -30.56
N VAL A 10 47.24 7.76 -29.64
CA VAL A 10 46.45 7.68 -28.40
C VAL A 10 47.16 8.48 -27.30
N LEU A 11 46.41 9.24 -26.51
CA LEU A 11 46.83 9.64 -25.17
C LEU A 11 45.62 9.79 -24.24
N THR A 12 45.58 8.88 -23.27
CA THR A 12 44.73 8.84 -22.08
C THR A 12 45.21 9.90 -21.08
N VAL A 13 44.32 10.72 -20.51
CA VAL A 13 44.57 11.44 -19.25
C VAL A 13 43.31 11.51 -18.40
N GLN A 14 43.50 11.19 -17.12
CA GLN A 14 42.60 11.24 -15.97
C GLN A 14 41.87 12.57 -15.78
N LEU A 15 40.65 12.51 -15.25
CA LEU A 15 40.05 13.62 -14.50
C LEU A 15 39.93 13.19 -13.05
N GLU A 16 40.85 13.73 -12.23
CA GLU A 16 40.83 13.62 -10.78
C GLU A 16 39.80 14.58 -10.17
N SER A 17 39.23 14.10 -9.07
CA SER A 17 38.37 14.77 -8.12
C SER A 17 38.98 16.06 -7.57
N VAL A 18 38.21 17.15 -7.55
CA VAL A 18 38.51 18.34 -6.72
C VAL A 18 37.47 18.41 -5.61
N VAL A 19 37.95 18.13 -4.40
CA VAL A 19 37.29 18.30 -3.11
C VAL A 19 37.32 19.79 -2.74
N PHE A 20 36.17 20.40 -2.44
CA PHE A 20 36.13 21.66 -1.70
C PHE A 20 35.94 21.38 -0.21
N LEU A 21 37.04 21.53 0.53
CA LEU A 21 37.09 21.59 1.99
C LEU A 21 36.62 22.98 2.43
N VAL A 22 35.59 23.09 3.28
CA VAL A 22 35.33 24.32 4.04
C VAL A 22 35.70 24.06 5.50
N VAL A 23 36.80 24.69 5.91
CA VAL A 23 37.29 24.72 7.29
C VAL A 23 36.54 25.81 8.06
N PHE A 24 35.78 25.43 9.09
CA PHE A 24 35.33 26.37 10.12
C PHE A 24 36.39 26.47 11.21
N THR A 25 37.06 27.62 11.31
CA THR A 25 37.90 27.96 12.47
C THR A 25 37.08 28.66 13.55
N ASN A 26 37.19 28.10 14.75
CA ASN A 26 36.77 28.62 16.05
C ASN A 26 37.06 30.11 16.28
N VAL A 27 36.08 30.82 16.84
CA VAL A 27 36.33 31.89 17.82
C VAL A 27 35.41 31.64 19.01
N ASN A 28 36.01 31.48 20.18
CA ASN A 28 35.32 31.20 21.43
C ASN A 28 35.73 32.25 22.47
N VAL A 29 34.78 32.58 23.35
CA VAL A 29 34.95 33.04 24.76
C VAL A 29 34.96 34.56 25.04
N LEU A 30 33.84 35.11 25.57
CA LEU A 30 33.66 35.48 27.00
C LEU A 30 32.26 36.11 27.36
N ASN A 31 31.55 35.37 28.22
CA ASN A 31 30.77 35.74 29.43
C ASN A 31 29.47 36.61 29.47
N ASN A 32 28.49 35.96 30.13
CA ASN A 32 27.65 36.39 31.27
C ASN A 32 26.19 36.89 31.06
N SER A 33 25.27 35.94 31.29
CA SER A 33 24.23 35.90 32.36
C SER A 33 22.96 36.77 32.30
N ILE A 34 21.82 36.10 32.63
CA ILE A 34 20.54 36.55 33.23
C ILE A 34 19.28 36.55 32.30
N LEU A 35 18.30 35.70 32.64
CA LEU A 35 16.89 35.62 32.19
C LEU A 35 15.99 36.70 32.88
N PRO A 36 14.67 36.90 32.58
CA PRO A 36 13.83 36.57 31.40
C PRO A 36 12.77 37.64 30.97
N ARG A 37 12.01 37.30 29.91
CA ARG A 37 10.58 37.62 29.58
C ARG A 37 10.18 38.83 28.69
N MET A 38 9.33 38.47 27.69
CA MET A 38 8.28 39.22 26.95
C MET A 38 8.57 39.93 25.61
N ALA A 39 7.89 39.40 24.58
CA ALA A 39 7.04 40.06 23.57
C ALA A 39 7.65 40.77 22.31
N ASN A 40 7.27 40.18 21.16
CA ASN A 40 6.67 40.80 19.96
C ASN A 40 7.49 41.67 18.97
N PHE A 41 7.39 41.22 17.70
CA PHE A 41 7.19 41.98 16.45
C PHE A 41 8.42 42.54 15.67
N HIS A 42 8.41 42.21 14.36
CA HIS A 42 9.08 42.80 13.17
C HIS A 42 10.35 42.11 12.62
N GLY A 43 10.15 41.32 11.56
CA GLY A 43 11.21 40.79 10.68
C GLY A 43 10.72 40.65 9.24
N HIS A 44 10.31 41.75 8.58
CA HIS A 44 9.84 41.74 7.18
C HIS A 44 10.55 42.74 6.24
N VAL A 45 11.72 43.29 6.61
CA VAL A 45 12.40 44.31 5.78
C VAL A 45 13.80 43.89 5.29
N LEU A 46 14.30 42.70 5.65
CA LEU A 46 15.65 42.26 5.25
C LEU A 46 15.71 41.28 4.05
N LEU A 47 14.57 40.74 3.61
CA LEU A 47 14.51 39.79 2.49
C LEU A 47 14.25 40.42 1.11
N LEU A 48 13.77 41.67 1.04
CA LEU A 48 13.44 42.31 -0.24
C LEU A 48 14.66 42.81 -1.02
N THR A 49 15.79 43.09 -0.36
CA THR A 49 16.99 43.65 -0.98
C THR A 49 17.91 42.60 -1.63
N ILE A 50 17.76 41.33 -1.26
CA ILE A 50 18.56 40.23 -1.82
C ILE A 50 17.92 39.67 -3.11
N PHE A 51 16.59 39.71 -3.23
CA PHE A 51 15.87 39.22 -4.41
C PHE A 51 15.99 40.13 -5.65
N LEU A 52 16.13 41.44 -5.47
CA LEU A 52 16.24 42.39 -6.59
C LEU A 52 17.61 42.39 -7.28
N SER A 53 18.65 41.84 -6.66
CA SER A 53 20.00 41.79 -7.26
C SER A 53 20.23 40.53 -8.12
N PHE A 54 19.41 39.49 -7.96
CA PHE A 54 19.53 38.24 -8.73
C PHE A 54 18.77 38.27 -10.06
N CYS A 55 17.65 39.01 -10.14
CA CYS A 55 16.85 39.12 -11.36
C CYS A 55 17.49 40.01 -12.46
N LEU A 56 18.41 40.90 -12.11
CA LEU A 56 19.11 41.75 -13.10
C LEU A 56 20.28 41.06 -13.81
N LEU A 57 20.78 39.93 -13.28
CA LEU A 57 21.91 39.21 -13.88
C LEU A 57 21.47 38.18 -14.95
N LEU A 58 20.21 37.74 -14.92
CA LEU A 58 19.65 36.76 -15.86
C LEU A 58 19.07 37.41 -17.15
N ALA A 59 18.90 38.73 -17.17
CA ALA A 59 18.36 39.45 -18.33
C ALA A 59 19.42 39.81 -19.40
N PHE A 60 20.71 39.53 -19.17
CA PHE A 60 21.80 39.90 -20.07
C PHE A 60 22.35 38.74 -20.95
N LEU A 61 21.80 37.52 -20.86
CA LEU A 61 22.33 36.35 -21.56
C LEU A 61 21.36 35.64 -22.52
N SER A 62 20.25 36.27 -22.92
CA SER A 62 19.36 35.67 -23.92
C SER A 62 18.76 36.71 -24.85
N ILE A 63 19.55 37.19 -25.82
CA ILE A 63 19.09 37.72 -27.12
C ILE A 63 20.20 37.38 -28.13
N ASN A 64 19.98 36.35 -28.96
CA ASN A 64 20.48 36.31 -30.34
C ASN A 64 19.64 35.28 -31.12
N GLU A 65 18.55 35.76 -31.71
CA GLU A 65 17.78 35.05 -32.74
C GLU A 65 18.22 35.51 -34.13
N GLY A 66 18.16 34.60 -35.10
CA GLY A 66 18.38 34.91 -36.51
C GLY A 66 17.93 33.81 -37.48
N GLU A 67 16.64 33.86 -37.84
CA GLU A 67 16.04 33.59 -39.16
C GLU A 67 15.77 32.15 -39.73
N LYS A 68 14.49 32.01 -40.18
CA LYS A 68 13.93 31.32 -41.38
C LYS A 68 13.83 29.77 -41.31
N SER A 69 12.77 29.08 -41.76
CA SER A 69 11.72 29.36 -42.76
C SER A 69 10.50 28.42 -42.63
N VAL A 70 9.38 28.91 -43.17
CA VAL A 70 8.04 28.31 -43.35
C VAL A 70 8.02 27.12 -44.34
N GLN A 71 7.23 26.08 -44.05
CA GLN A 71 6.47 25.32 -45.07
C GLN A 71 5.10 24.86 -44.55
N LEU A 72 4.05 25.25 -45.30
CA LEU A 72 2.66 24.86 -45.18
C LEU A 72 2.41 23.55 -45.94
N TYR A 73 1.64 22.63 -45.36
CA TYR A 73 0.85 21.65 -46.12
C TYR A 73 -0.60 21.63 -45.61
N SER A 74 -1.50 21.94 -46.53
CA SER A 74 -2.94 21.84 -46.39
C SER A 74 -3.40 20.48 -46.91
N LYS A 75 -4.31 19.82 -46.18
CA LYS A 75 -5.22 18.83 -46.77
C LYS A 75 -6.59 18.93 -46.11
N ARG A 76 -7.54 19.38 -46.92
CA ARG A 76 -8.99 19.27 -46.71
C ARG A 76 -9.40 17.80 -46.74
N VAL A 77 -10.27 17.39 -45.83
CA VAL A 77 -11.17 16.26 -46.04
C VAL A 77 -12.60 16.75 -45.78
N THR A 78 -13.44 16.50 -46.78
CA THR A 78 -14.84 16.88 -46.91
C THR A 78 -15.74 15.92 -46.13
N PHE A 79 -16.77 16.47 -45.48
CA PHE A 79 -17.87 15.74 -44.87
C PHE A 79 -18.82 15.19 -45.95
N ASN A 80 -19.32 13.97 -45.75
CA ASN A 80 -20.54 13.48 -46.39
C ASN A 80 -21.55 13.08 -45.30
N LEU A 81 -22.71 13.73 -45.35
CA LEU A 81 -23.94 13.40 -44.65
C LEU A 81 -24.76 12.48 -45.54
N GLU A 82 -25.22 11.34 -45.02
CA GLU A 82 -26.44 10.68 -45.50
C GLU A 82 -27.30 10.29 -44.31
N GLU A 83 -28.56 10.71 -44.38
CA GLU A 83 -29.67 10.39 -43.48
C GLU A 83 -30.23 8.99 -43.80
N ALA A 84 -30.66 8.25 -42.77
CA ALA A 84 -31.75 7.28 -42.89
C ALA A 84 -32.45 7.02 -41.54
N VAL A 85 -33.55 7.76 -41.34
CA VAL A 85 -34.90 7.32 -40.95
C VAL A 85 -35.11 6.30 -39.81
N LEU A 86 -35.83 6.78 -38.79
CA LEU A 86 -36.55 6.10 -37.71
C LEU A 86 -37.64 5.11 -38.17
N GLN A 87 -37.84 4.01 -37.43
CA GLN A 87 -39.17 3.54 -37.02
C GLN A 87 -39.11 2.68 -35.72
N PRO A 88 -40.13 2.76 -34.84
CA PRO A 88 -40.15 2.12 -33.52
C PRO A 88 -40.94 0.80 -33.52
N LEU A 89 -40.58 -0.14 -32.64
CA LEU A 89 -41.47 -1.24 -32.26
C LEU A 89 -41.48 -1.45 -30.74
N SER A 90 -42.71 -1.65 -30.27
CA SER A 90 -43.23 -1.70 -28.92
C SER A 90 -43.36 -3.14 -28.39
N GLU A 91 -43.60 -3.22 -27.07
CA GLU A 91 -44.24 -4.35 -26.33
C GLU A 91 -43.42 -5.64 -26.20
N SER A 92 -43.44 -6.42 -25.12
CA SER A 92 -44.19 -6.45 -23.86
C SER A 92 -43.53 -7.49 -22.93
N ALA A 93 -43.67 -7.32 -21.62
CA ALA A 93 -43.28 -8.31 -20.60
C ALA A 93 -44.21 -9.54 -20.60
N PRO A 94 -43.80 -10.62 -19.93
CA PRO A 94 -44.72 -11.21 -18.96
C PRO A 94 -44.09 -11.47 -17.59
N ASN A 95 -44.91 -11.17 -16.57
CA ASN A 95 -44.77 -11.56 -15.18
C ASN A 95 -44.68 -13.07 -15.02
N VAL A 96 -43.81 -13.54 -14.12
CA VAL A 96 -43.97 -14.84 -13.46
C VAL A 96 -43.83 -14.64 -11.94
N THR A 97 -44.97 -14.80 -11.28
CA THR A 97 -45.15 -14.91 -9.83
C THR A 97 -44.84 -16.35 -9.40
N ILE A 98 -43.98 -16.54 -8.38
CA ILE A 98 -43.90 -17.81 -7.64
C ILE A 98 -43.86 -17.49 -6.13
N SER A 99 -44.88 -17.98 -5.44
CA SER A 99 -45.07 -17.96 -3.98
C SER A 99 -44.23 -19.04 -3.28
N PRO A 100 -43.99 -18.92 -1.95
CA PRO A 100 -42.92 -19.64 -1.25
C PRO A 100 -43.37 -21.04 -0.81
N THR A 101 -42.44 -22.00 -0.83
CA THR A 101 -42.65 -23.32 -0.22
C THR A 101 -41.61 -23.61 0.86
N LYS A 102 -42.14 -23.70 2.08
CA LYS A 102 -41.82 -24.61 3.20
C LYS A 102 -40.36 -24.90 3.55
N GLU A 103 -40.02 -24.44 4.76
CA GLU A 103 -39.10 -25.05 5.71
C GLU A 103 -39.14 -26.58 5.69
N THR A 104 -37.97 -27.20 5.63
CA THR A 104 -37.76 -28.53 6.19
C THR A 104 -36.38 -28.57 6.82
N THR A 105 -36.37 -28.61 8.15
CA THR A 105 -35.24 -28.94 9.01
C THR A 105 -34.71 -30.34 8.70
N LEU A 106 -33.45 -30.47 8.31
CA LEU A 106 -32.69 -31.70 8.41
C LEU A 106 -31.23 -31.39 8.74
N THR A 107 -30.80 -31.80 9.93
CA THR A 107 -29.40 -32.04 10.29
C THR A 107 -28.80 -33.12 9.39
N PRO A 108 -27.46 -33.14 9.24
CA PRO A 108 -26.80 -34.42 9.42
C PRO A 108 -25.47 -34.37 10.18
N ASN A 109 -25.30 -35.44 10.95
CA ASN A 109 -24.08 -35.91 11.57
C ASN A 109 -22.97 -36.19 10.55
N ALA A 110 -21.75 -36.13 11.09
CA ALA A 110 -20.50 -36.59 10.51
C ALA A 110 -20.56 -37.97 9.82
N SER A 111 -19.81 -38.11 8.72
CA SER A 111 -18.91 -39.25 8.55
C SER A 111 -17.87 -39.00 7.46
N THR A 112 -16.64 -39.24 7.85
CA THR A 112 -15.43 -39.45 7.08
C THR A 112 -15.61 -40.50 5.99
N THR A 113 -15.15 -40.21 4.78
CA THR A 113 -14.62 -41.23 3.86
C THR A 113 -13.43 -40.66 3.08
N THR A 114 -12.27 -41.17 3.44
CA THR A 114 -11.03 -41.12 2.68
C THR A 114 -11.20 -41.92 1.38
N SER A 115 -10.81 -41.36 0.24
CA SER A 115 -10.49 -42.16 -0.94
C SER A 115 -9.15 -41.72 -1.50
N SER A 116 -8.20 -42.64 -1.37
CA SER A 116 -6.88 -42.64 -1.98
C SER A 116 -7.00 -43.09 -3.43
N LEU A 117 -6.45 -42.33 -4.37
CA LEU A 117 -6.09 -42.81 -5.69
C LEU A 117 -4.59 -42.57 -5.87
N ALA A 118 -3.84 -43.66 -5.69
CA ALA A 118 -2.49 -43.79 -6.16
C ALA A 118 -2.52 -43.85 -7.69
N ASP A 119 -1.65 -43.08 -8.34
CA ASP A 119 -1.30 -43.36 -9.73
C ASP A 119 0.21 -43.50 -9.84
N THR A 120 0.61 -44.57 -10.52
CA THR A 120 1.95 -45.10 -10.57
C THR A 120 2.42 -44.94 -12.01
N THR A 121 3.37 -44.05 -12.27
CA THR A 121 4.15 -44.12 -13.51
C THR A 121 5.61 -43.79 -13.22
N THR A 122 6.42 -44.84 -13.30
CA THR A 122 7.87 -44.82 -13.31
C THR A 122 8.36 -44.34 -14.68
N ALA A 123 9.15 -43.27 -14.68
CA ALA A 123 10.08 -42.98 -15.76
C ALA A 123 11.43 -42.63 -15.11
N GLU A 124 12.38 -43.55 -15.22
CA GLU A 124 13.79 -43.29 -14.99
C GLU A 124 14.24 -42.23 -16.01
N ASP A 125 14.70 -41.07 -15.51
CA ASP A 125 15.53 -40.20 -16.32
C ASP A 125 16.88 -39.98 -15.65
N THR A 126 17.88 -40.25 -16.47
CA THR A 126 19.30 -40.28 -16.21
C THR A 126 19.81 -38.94 -15.68
N THR A 127 20.60 -39.04 -14.61
CA THR A 127 21.29 -37.97 -13.92
C THR A 127 22.27 -37.22 -14.83
N THR A 128 21.91 -36.01 -15.22
CA THR A 128 22.88 -34.94 -15.46
C THR A 128 22.97 -34.08 -14.20
N ALA A 129 24.12 -34.12 -13.54
CA ALA A 129 24.42 -33.30 -12.37
C ALA A 129 24.29 -31.81 -12.73
N VAL A 130 23.15 -31.22 -12.35
CA VAL A 130 22.95 -29.78 -12.34
C VAL A 130 23.65 -29.25 -11.10
N ASN A 131 24.53 -28.28 -11.31
CA ASN A 131 25.26 -27.53 -10.29
C ASN A 131 24.34 -27.20 -9.09
N SER A 132 24.63 -27.79 -7.92
CA SER A 132 23.76 -27.79 -6.72
C SER A 132 23.78 -26.48 -5.91
N ASN A 133 23.87 -25.32 -6.57
CA ASN A 133 23.86 -24.01 -5.92
C ASN A 133 22.52 -23.26 -6.08
N VAL A 134 21.45 -23.94 -6.51
CA VAL A 134 20.11 -23.35 -6.55
C VAL A 134 19.52 -23.44 -5.16
N LEU A 135 19.42 -22.30 -4.46
CA LEU A 135 18.71 -22.21 -3.20
C LEU A 135 17.25 -22.66 -3.42
N THR A 136 16.87 -23.79 -2.85
CA THR A 136 15.57 -24.41 -3.12
C THR A 136 14.51 -23.71 -2.28
N CYS A 137 13.50 -23.11 -2.93
CA CYS A 137 12.38 -22.51 -2.21
C CYS A 137 11.24 -23.53 -2.09
N ILE A 138 11.09 -24.12 -0.90
CA ILE A 138 9.97 -25.00 -0.59
C ILE A 138 8.83 -24.16 -0.01
N LEU A 139 7.70 -24.10 -0.70
CA LEU A 139 6.50 -23.40 -0.25
C LEU A 139 5.55 -24.40 0.42
N LYS A 140 5.22 -24.17 1.70
CA LYS A 140 4.28 -25.03 2.45
C LYS A 140 2.93 -24.33 2.58
N PRO A 141 1.80 -25.04 2.34
CA PRO A 141 0.49 -24.48 2.59
C PRO A 141 0.29 -24.23 4.09
N VAL A 142 -0.36 -23.11 4.43
CA VAL A 142 -0.74 -22.79 5.81
C VAL A 142 -2.10 -23.41 6.11
N ASN A 143 -2.21 -24.12 7.24
CA ASN A 143 -3.50 -24.61 7.72
C ASN A 143 -4.34 -23.43 8.22
N LEU A 144 -5.47 -23.16 7.55
CA LEU A 144 -6.36 -22.06 7.92
C LEU A 144 -6.83 -22.16 9.37
N TRP A 145 -7.01 -23.38 9.92
CA TRP A 145 -7.57 -23.61 11.25
C TRP A 145 -6.58 -24.33 12.17
N ASP A 146 -5.30 -23.95 12.07
CA ASP A 146 -4.26 -24.54 12.89
C ASP A 146 -4.60 -24.50 14.39
N PRO A 147 -4.41 -25.60 15.15
CA PRO A 147 -4.67 -25.62 16.58
C PRO A 147 -3.98 -24.50 17.37
N GLU A 148 -2.79 -24.05 16.97
CA GLU A 148 -2.02 -22.99 17.64
C GLU A 148 -2.77 -21.65 17.68
N ILE A 149 -3.65 -21.40 16.69
CA ILE A 149 -4.32 -20.11 16.55
C ILE A 149 -5.77 -20.10 17.04
N LYS A 150 -6.31 -21.26 17.45
CA LYS A 150 -7.75 -21.39 17.78
C LYS A 150 -8.23 -20.40 18.84
N ASP A 151 -7.40 -20.12 19.83
CA ASP A 151 -7.76 -19.23 20.95
C ASP A 151 -7.72 -17.74 20.55
N TYR A 152 -7.15 -17.40 19.39
CA TYR A 152 -7.11 -16.03 18.87
C TYR A 152 -8.26 -15.72 17.92
N ILE A 153 -8.91 -16.73 17.35
CA ILE A 153 -9.95 -16.56 16.33
C ILE A 153 -11.33 -16.57 16.96
N ASP A 154 -12.04 -15.44 16.84
CA ASP A 154 -13.42 -15.27 17.25
C ASP A 154 -14.26 -14.75 16.09
N PRO A 155 -14.96 -15.64 15.35
CA PRO A 155 -15.84 -15.25 14.25
C PRO A 155 -17.05 -14.41 14.67
N LYS A 156 -17.34 -14.33 15.98
CA LYS A 156 -18.42 -13.50 16.51
C LYS A 156 -17.92 -12.14 16.98
N ASN A 157 -16.62 -11.89 16.89
CA ASN A 157 -16.05 -10.62 17.27
C ASN A 157 -16.69 -9.51 16.45
N LYS A 158 -17.14 -8.49 17.15
CA LYS A 158 -17.61 -7.24 16.59
C LYS A 158 -16.98 -6.14 17.42
N PRO A 159 -16.56 -5.02 16.81
CA PRO A 159 -16.11 -3.85 17.54
C PRO A 159 -17.15 -3.50 18.62
N SER A 160 -16.69 -3.37 19.86
CA SER A 160 -17.57 -2.96 20.95
C SER A 160 -17.94 -1.50 20.74
N CYS A 161 -19.17 -1.27 20.30
CA CYS A 161 -19.72 0.08 20.23
C CYS A 161 -21.17 0.09 20.70
N THR A 162 -21.46 0.97 21.65
CA THR A 162 -22.81 1.29 22.09
C THR A 162 -23.13 2.67 21.54
N PRO A 163 -24.08 2.80 20.59
CA PRO A 163 -24.44 4.10 20.05
C PRO A 163 -24.85 5.02 21.18
N ASN A 164 -24.32 6.25 21.18
CA ASN A 164 -24.71 7.22 22.19
C ASN A 164 -26.15 7.68 21.88
N PRO A 165 -27.14 7.42 22.76
CA PRO A 165 -28.54 7.76 22.48
C PRO A 165 -28.79 9.28 22.37
N THR A 166 -27.81 10.10 22.76
CA THR A 166 -27.88 11.57 22.66
C THR A 166 -27.27 12.13 21.39
N VAL A 167 -26.54 11.32 20.61
CA VAL A 167 -25.97 11.73 19.33
C VAL A 167 -26.77 11.06 18.23
N GLU A 168 -27.55 11.86 17.52
CA GLU A 168 -28.26 11.44 16.32
C GLU A 168 -27.55 11.98 15.09
N GLN A 169 -27.54 11.21 14.00
CA GLN A 169 -27.10 11.69 12.71
C GLN A 169 -28.09 12.75 12.22
N ALA A 170 -27.66 14.03 12.18
CA ALA A 170 -28.53 15.16 11.86
C ALA A 170 -28.70 15.39 10.35
N THR A 171 -27.77 14.88 9.54
CA THR A 171 -27.78 15.05 8.09
C THR A 171 -27.52 13.74 7.38
N GLU A 172 -28.12 13.57 6.22
CA GLU A 172 -27.89 12.47 5.29
C GLU A 172 -27.74 13.00 3.87
N LEU A 173 -26.96 12.31 3.04
CA LEU A 173 -26.83 12.61 1.62
C LEU A 173 -27.67 11.60 0.83
N ILE A 174 -28.73 12.06 0.18
CA ILE A 174 -29.62 11.23 -0.63
C ILE A 174 -29.69 11.83 -2.03
N ASP A 175 -29.35 11.03 -3.04
CA ASP A 175 -29.39 11.41 -4.46
C ASP A 175 -28.72 12.76 -4.77
N GLY A 176 -27.55 13.01 -4.14
CA GLY A 176 -26.78 14.25 -4.32
C GLY A 176 -27.35 15.47 -3.58
N VAL A 177 -28.33 15.29 -2.69
CA VAL A 177 -28.90 16.35 -1.86
C VAL A 177 -28.64 16.04 -0.39
N VAL A 178 -28.03 16.99 0.31
CA VAL A 178 -27.86 16.90 1.77
C VAL A 178 -29.17 17.32 2.42
N ILE A 179 -29.81 16.39 3.13
CA ILE A 179 -31.04 16.65 3.86
C ILE A 179 -30.79 16.64 5.36
N GLN A 180 -31.56 17.46 6.07
CA GLN A 180 -31.66 17.36 7.52
C GLN A 180 -32.62 16.24 7.89
N THR A 181 -32.18 15.31 8.74
CA THR A 181 -32.98 14.14 9.15
C THR A 181 -33.58 14.30 10.54
N LYS A 182 -33.11 15.29 11.32
CA LYS A 182 -33.49 15.49 12.73
C LYS A 182 -33.85 16.93 13.02
N SER A 183 -35.11 17.18 13.37
CA SER A 183 -35.64 18.51 13.70
C SER A 183 -35.13 19.08 15.03
N SER A 184 -34.41 18.28 15.83
CA SER A 184 -33.73 18.73 17.05
C SER A 184 -32.54 19.63 16.75
N TYR A 185 -32.05 19.64 15.51
CA TYR A 185 -30.99 20.52 15.05
C TYR A 185 -31.56 21.70 14.25
N GLU A 186 -30.88 22.84 14.28
CA GLU A 186 -31.29 24.08 13.62
C GLU A 186 -30.11 24.67 12.83
N ASN A 187 -30.38 25.64 11.95
CA ASN A 187 -29.36 26.38 11.18
C ASN A 187 -28.34 25.49 10.45
N CYS A 188 -28.79 24.37 9.88
CA CYS A 188 -27.91 23.46 9.16
C CYS A 188 -27.32 24.12 7.90
N SER A 189 -26.01 23.94 7.72
CA SER A 189 -25.29 24.42 6.54
C SER A 189 -24.29 23.37 6.05
N ALA A 190 -23.92 23.48 4.78
CA ALA A 190 -22.94 22.62 4.13
C ALA A 190 -21.89 23.42 3.36
N ARG A 191 -20.74 22.80 3.14
CA ARG A 191 -19.67 23.30 2.27
C ARG A 191 -18.93 22.16 1.58
N CYS A 192 -18.28 22.48 0.48
CA CYS A 192 -17.40 21.58 -0.24
C CYS A 192 -15.96 21.65 0.29
N LEU A 193 -15.29 20.51 0.35
CA LEU A 193 -13.84 20.41 0.56
C LEU A 193 -13.16 19.97 -0.74
N PHE A 194 -12.10 20.67 -1.12
CA PHE A 194 -11.35 20.47 -2.35
C PHE A 194 -9.90 20.13 -2.07
N GLN A 195 -9.37 19.15 -2.78
CA GLN A 195 -7.99 18.71 -2.65
C GLN A 195 -6.99 19.78 -3.10
N VAL A 196 -5.87 19.90 -2.37
CA VAL A 196 -4.68 20.63 -2.81
C VAL A 196 -3.51 19.65 -3.01
N ASP A 197 -3.09 19.01 -1.93
CA ASP A 197 -2.03 18.00 -1.84
C ASP A 197 -2.35 17.03 -0.70
N ASP A 198 -1.55 16.00 -0.47
CA ASP A 198 -1.86 14.96 0.51
C ASP A 198 -2.07 15.46 1.95
N TRP A 199 -1.60 16.67 2.27
CA TRP A 199 -1.64 17.25 3.61
C TRP A 199 -2.56 18.46 3.73
N HIS A 200 -3.03 19.02 2.61
CA HIS A 200 -3.83 20.25 2.56
C HIS A 200 -5.08 20.13 1.70
N TYR A 201 -6.14 20.81 2.14
CA TYR A 201 -7.38 21.00 1.40
C TYR A 201 -7.81 22.47 1.47
N THR A 202 -8.67 22.88 0.55
CA THR A 202 -9.40 24.16 0.60
C THR A 202 -10.89 23.91 0.75
N SER A 203 -11.68 24.93 1.10
CA SER A 203 -13.13 24.77 1.25
C SER A 203 -13.91 25.92 0.62
N SER A 204 -15.13 25.64 0.19
CA SER A 204 -16.10 26.67 -0.19
C SER A 204 -16.62 27.43 1.04
N GLY A 205 -17.34 28.52 0.79
CA GLY A 205 -18.17 29.14 1.81
C GLY A 205 -19.28 28.20 2.29
N TRP A 206 -19.73 28.40 3.52
CA TRP A 206 -20.90 27.72 4.07
C TRP A 206 -22.18 28.25 3.43
N SER A 207 -23.06 27.35 3.02
CA SER A 207 -24.38 27.68 2.49
C SER A 207 -25.47 26.94 3.28
N PRO A 208 -26.67 27.51 3.47
CA PRO A 208 -27.81 26.78 4.01
C PRO A 208 -28.07 25.49 3.22
N LEU A 209 -28.53 24.42 3.87
CA LEU A 209 -28.76 23.13 3.18
C LEU A 209 -29.71 23.27 1.98
N GLU A 210 -30.73 24.11 2.10
CA GLU A 210 -31.72 24.36 1.04
C GLU A 210 -31.10 24.96 -0.24
N ASP A 211 -30.03 25.72 -0.08
CA ASP A 211 -29.32 26.40 -1.16
C ASP A 211 -28.08 25.63 -1.64
N PHE A 212 -27.63 24.64 -0.86
CA PHE A 212 -26.39 23.92 -1.13
C PHE A 212 -26.58 22.85 -2.20
N LYS A 213 -25.76 22.93 -3.25
CA LYS A 213 -25.63 21.89 -4.27
C LYS A 213 -24.18 21.42 -4.29
N PRO A 214 -23.91 20.14 -4.02
CA PRO A 214 -22.54 19.65 -3.98
C PRO A 214 -21.93 19.62 -5.38
N GLU A 215 -20.79 20.30 -5.52
CA GLU A 215 -19.92 20.27 -6.71
C GLU A 215 -18.54 19.68 -6.36
N CYS A 216 -18.52 18.77 -5.40
CA CYS A 216 -17.33 18.18 -4.80
C CYS A 216 -17.63 16.79 -4.26
N ASP A 217 -16.56 16.06 -3.97
CA ASP A 217 -16.68 14.70 -3.45
C ASP A 217 -16.84 14.67 -1.94
N ILE A 218 -16.24 15.62 -1.23
CA ILE A 218 -16.25 15.64 0.23
C ILE A 218 -17.06 16.84 0.70
N ILE A 219 -18.16 16.55 1.39
CA ILE A 219 -19.10 17.56 1.87
C ILE A 219 -19.01 17.61 3.39
N GLU A 220 -18.75 18.78 3.94
CA GLU A 220 -18.84 19.02 5.37
C GLU A 220 -20.18 19.66 5.70
N THR A 221 -20.85 19.13 6.72
CA THR A 221 -22.12 19.64 7.23
C THR A 221 -21.94 20.07 8.67
N ARG A 222 -22.66 21.11 9.06
CA ARG A 222 -22.79 21.52 10.46
C ARG A 222 -24.20 21.93 10.78
N CYS A 223 -24.63 21.67 12.01
CA CYS A 223 -25.92 22.14 12.52
C CYS A 223 -25.79 22.59 13.98
N ASP A 224 -26.60 23.57 14.34
CA ASP A 224 -26.73 24.03 15.73
C ASP A 224 -27.63 23.07 16.51
N HIS A 225 -27.34 22.88 17.80
CA HIS A 225 -28.23 22.15 18.70
C HIS A 225 -28.66 23.09 19.84
N PRO A 226 -29.97 23.37 20.01
CA PRO A 226 -30.46 24.49 20.83
C PRO A 226 -30.14 24.37 22.32
N SER A 227 -29.88 23.15 22.83
CA SER A 227 -29.48 22.90 24.22
C SER A 227 -27.98 22.74 24.44
N LYS A 228 -27.17 22.95 23.40
CA LYS A 228 -25.72 22.76 23.41
C LYS A 228 -25.02 24.08 23.09
N PRO A 229 -23.88 24.39 23.73
CA PRO A 229 -23.13 25.59 23.39
C PRO A 229 -22.65 25.52 21.93
N ALA A 230 -22.39 26.68 21.30
CA ALA A 230 -22.05 26.77 19.86
C ALA A 230 -20.76 26.01 19.44
N ASN A 231 -19.95 25.57 20.40
CA ASN A 231 -18.78 24.72 20.21
C ASN A 231 -19.08 23.20 20.37
N GLU A 232 -20.30 22.82 20.73
CA GLU A 232 -20.86 21.46 20.78
C GLU A 232 -21.92 21.26 19.67
N THR A 233 -21.68 21.89 18.52
CA THR A 233 -22.52 21.77 17.31
C THR A 233 -22.32 20.42 16.63
N TYR A 234 -23.32 19.92 15.90
CA TYR A 234 -23.16 18.75 15.06
C TYR A 234 -22.24 19.10 13.90
N ASN A 235 -21.25 18.25 13.62
CA ASN A 235 -20.40 18.35 12.44
C ASN A 235 -20.16 16.94 11.89
N TYR A 236 -20.26 16.79 10.57
CA TYR A 236 -20.21 15.50 9.90
C TYR A 236 -19.74 15.63 8.46
N LEU A 237 -19.03 14.60 7.97
CA LEU A 237 -18.55 14.52 6.60
C LEU A 237 -19.33 13.47 5.81
N HIS A 238 -19.72 13.83 4.60
CA HIS A 238 -20.34 12.91 3.64
C HIS A 238 -19.40 12.69 2.47
N PRO A 239 -18.96 11.44 2.19
CA PRO A 239 -18.32 11.11 0.93
C PRO A 239 -19.39 11.00 -0.17
N TYR A 240 -19.10 11.60 -1.32
CA TYR A 240 -19.97 11.68 -2.48
C TYR A 240 -19.18 11.52 -3.77
N ILE A 241 -19.77 10.92 -4.80
CA ILE A 241 -19.20 10.96 -6.15
C ILE A 241 -19.92 12.05 -6.96
N TYR A 242 -19.30 13.21 -7.02
CA TYR A 242 -19.75 14.29 -7.91
C TYR A 242 -19.24 14.03 -9.33
N GLU A 243 -20.13 13.56 -10.21
CA GLU A 243 -19.81 13.36 -11.63
C GLU A 243 -19.37 14.67 -12.27
N ARG A 244 -18.08 14.75 -12.62
CA ARG A 244 -17.48 15.92 -13.26
C ARG A 244 -16.82 15.56 -14.57
N LYS A 245 -16.59 16.55 -15.43
CA LYS A 245 -15.76 16.36 -16.62
C LYS A 245 -14.33 16.02 -16.20
N ASP A 246 -13.65 15.35 -17.11
CA ASP A 246 -12.23 15.10 -16.98
C ASP A 246 -11.44 16.40 -17.03
N ASP A 247 -10.58 16.60 -16.03
CA ASP A 247 -9.58 17.67 -16.03
C ASP A 247 -8.17 17.08 -16.24
N THR A 248 -7.26 17.97 -16.63
CA THR A 248 -5.82 17.73 -16.82
C THR A 248 -4.98 18.26 -15.65
N ASN A 249 -5.63 18.72 -14.57
CA ASN A 249 -4.95 19.26 -13.40
C ASN A 249 -4.62 18.14 -12.41
N TYR A 250 -3.67 17.30 -12.79
CA TYR A 250 -3.17 16.21 -11.97
C TYR A 250 -1.68 15.99 -12.18
N ALA A 251 -1.08 15.13 -11.36
CA ALA A 251 0.33 14.77 -11.41
C ALA A 251 0.80 14.36 -12.83
N GLN A 252 2.12 14.30 -13.06
CA GLN A 252 2.79 14.05 -14.35
C GLN A 252 2.64 15.10 -15.47
N HIS A 253 1.58 15.92 -15.49
CA HIS A 253 1.42 16.97 -16.52
C HIS A 253 1.67 18.38 -15.96
N PRO A 254 2.18 19.34 -16.74
CA PRO A 254 2.24 20.74 -16.30
C PRO A 254 0.85 21.29 -15.93
N LYS A 255 0.74 22.09 -14.86
CA LYS A 255 -0.54 22.65 -14.35
C LYS A 255 -1.36 23.42 -15.41
N ASN A 256 -0.69 23.95 -16.44
CA ASN A 256 -1.32 24.76 -17.49
C ASN A 256 -1.75 23.94 -18.72
N VAL A 257 -1.52 22.62 -18.73
CA VAL A 257 -2.01 21.75 -19.80
C VAL A 257 -3.53 21.68 -19.68
N THR A 258 -4.24 21.91 -20.79
CA THR A 258 -5.71 21.83 -20.86
C THR A 258 -6.19 20.57 -21.58
N GLU A 259 -5.32 19.92 -22.36
CA GLU A 259 -5.63 18.73 -23.14
C GLU A 259 -4.43 17.78 -23.14
N ILE A 260 -4.69 16.49 -23.01
CA ILE A 260 -3.67 15.44 -23.14
C ILE A 260 -3.89 14.77 -24.49
N PRO A 261 -2.86 14.71 -25.36
CA PRO A 261 -2.97 14.07 -26.66
C PRO A 261 -3.54 12.66 -26.56
N ASP A 262 -4.47 12.33 -27.45
CA ASP A 262 -5.11 11.00 -27.59
C ASP A 262 -5.94 10.53 -26.38
N ARG A 263 -6.08 11.34 -25.32
CA ARG A 263 -6.96 11.05 -24.19
C ARG A 263 -8.42 11.22 -24.61
N LYS A 264 -9.21 10.16 -24.42
CA LYS A 264 -10.67 10.19 -24.60
C LYS A 264 -11.34 9.30 -23.57
N ILE A 265 -12.52 9.71 -23.10
CA ILE A 265 -13.38 8.84 -22.30
C ILE A 265 -13.67 7.58 -23.12
N THR A 266 -13.57 6.42 -22.48
CA THR A 266 -13.82 5.13 -23.11
C THR A 266 -14.93 4.36 -22.45
N THR A 267 -15.50 3.40 -23.18
CA THR A 267 -16.52 2.52 -22.64
C THR A 267 -15.90 1.30 -21.97
N GLN A 268 -16.63 0.69 -21.03
CA GLN A 268 -16.23 -0.57 -20.39
C GLN A 268 -16.07 -1.73 -21.38
N GLU A 269 -16.68 -1.63 -22.58
CA GLU A 269 -16.52 -2.60 -23.66
C GLU A 269 -15.21 -2.40 -24.42
N GLU A 270 -14.82 -1.16 -24.69
CA GLU A 270 -13.53 -0.84 -25.31
C GLU A 270 -12.38 -1.16 -24.34
N ARG A 271 -12.58 -0.88 -23.06
CA ARG A 271 -11.54 -0.92 -22.03
C ARG A 271 -12.12 -1.38 -20.69
N PRO A 272 -11.79 -2.59 -20.22
CA PRO A 272 -12.31 -3.15 -18.98
C PRO A 272 -12.01 -2.27 -17.78
N ASN A 273 -12.92 -2.31 -16.79
CA ASN A 273 -12.73 -1.67 -15.50
C ASN A 273 -11.59 -2.36 -14.73
N VAL A 274 -11.00 -1.65 -13.77
CA VAL A 274 -9.98 -2.20 -12.86
C VAL A 274 -10.31 -1.77 -11.43
N TYR A 275 -10.48 -2.71 -10.51
CA TYR A 275 -10.74 -2.40 -9.11
C TYR A 275 -9.67 -3.06 -8.23
N VAL A 276 -8.99 -2.27 -7.43
CA VAL A 276 -7.96 -2.72 -6.48
C VAL A 276 -8.45 -2.36 -5.07
N ILE A 277 -8.71 -3.38 -4.25
CA ILE A 277 -9.23 -3.23 -2.88
C ILE A 277 -8.20 -3.84 -1.93
N VAL A 278 -7.59 -2.99 -1.11
CA VAL A 278 -6.56 -3.38 -0.15
C VAL A 278 -7.13 -3.42 1.26
N PHE A 279 -6.74 -4.43 2.03
CA PHE A 279 -7.02 -4.59 3.44
C PHE A 279 -5.68 -4.63 4.19
N ASP A 280 -5.37 -3.59 4.95
CA ASP A 280 -4.12 -3.54 5.73
C ASP A 280 -4.07 -4.69 6.73
N SER A 281 -2.87 -5.19 7.04
CA SER A 281 -2.65 -6.21 8.07
C SER A 281 -3.38 -7.54 7.82
N THR A 282 -3.74 -7.81 6.56
CA THR A 282 -4.52 -8.97 6.15
C THR A 282 -3.68 -10.01 5.40
N SER A 283 -3.48 -11.16 6.05
CA SER A 283 -2.84 -12.33 5.44
C SER A 283 -3.78 -13.10 4.52
N SER A 284 -3.21 -13.93 3.63
CA SER A 284 -3.95 -14.85 2.78
C SER A 284 -4.91 -15.73 3.58
N SER A 285 -4.43 -16.31 4.67
CA SER A 285 -5.24 -17.20 5.51
C SER A 285 -6.30 -16.43 6.30
N ASN A 286 -6.00 -15.21 6.77
CA ASN A 286 -6.96 -14.38 7.50
C ASN A 286 -8.15 -14.00 6.63
N PHE A 287 -7.92 -13.50 5.41
CA PHE A 287 -9.01 -13.14 4.52
C PHE A 287 -9.89 -14.34 4.18
N LEU A 288 -9.26 -15.48 3.85
CA LEU A 288 -9.98 -16.73 3.52
C LEU A 288 -10.81 -17.28 4.70
N ARG A 289 -10.41 -17.01 5.94
CA ARG A 289 -11.19 -17.36 7.13
C ARG A 289 -12.34 -16.39 7.39
N SER A 290 -12.09 -15.10 7.23
CA SER A 290 -12.96 -14.05 7.78
C SER A 290 -13.97 -13.47 6.79
N MET A 291 -13.70 -13.58 5.48
CA MET A 291 -14.49 -12.96 4.41
C MET A 291 -15.21 -13.99 3.54
N ASN A 292 -15.82 -15.01 4.15
CA ASN A 292 -16.31 -16.20 3.44
C ASN A 292 -17.34 -15.89 2.33
N LYS A 293 -18.30 -14.99 2.57
CA LYS A 293 -19.32 -14.64 1.55
C LYS A 293 -18.68 -13.91 0.38
N THR A 294 -17.76 -13.00 0.66
CA THR A 294 -16.99 -12.28 -0.35
C THR A 294 -16.12 -13.24 -1.15
N VAL A 295 -15.41 -14.15 -0.49
CA VAL A 295 -14.58 -15.20 -1.12
C VAL A 295 -15.43 -16.11 -2.00
N GLU A 296 -16.62 -16.50 -1.54
CA GLU A 296 -17.54 -17.35 -2.29
C GLU A 296 -18.02 -16.66 -3.57
N LEU A 297 -18.49 -15.42 -3.48
CA LEU A 297 -18.88 -14.60 -4.65
C LEU A 297 -17.73 -14.52 -5.66
N MET A 298 -16.54 -14.14 -5.20
CA MET A 298 -15.41 -13.92 -6.10
C MET A 298 -14.90 -15.23 -6.73
N SER A 299 -14.81 -16.31 -5.95
CA SER A 299 -14.28 -17.59 -6.44
C SER A 299 -15.28 -18.32 -7.32
N ASN A 300 -16.55 -18.41 -6.89
CA ASN A 300 -17.55 -19.22 -7.58
C ASN A 300 -18.15 -18.51 -8.79
N THR A 301 -18.45 -17.21 -8.65
CA THR A 301 -19.12 -16.41 -9.69
C THR A 301 -18.10 -15.72 -10.60
N HIS A 302 -17.11 -15.03 -10.02
CA HIS A 302 -16.11 -14.29 -10.79
C HIS A 302 -14.87 -15.10 -11.18
N LYS A 303 -14.81 -16.39 -10.81
CA LYS A 303 -13.67 -17.30 -11.09
C LYS A 303 -12.33 -16.70 -10.66
N ALA A 304 -12.34 -15.98 -9.54
CA ALA A 304 -11.13 -15.35 -9.03
C ALA A 304 -10.09 -16.40 -8.63
N VAL A 305 -8.83 -16.12 -8.93
CA VAL A 305 -7.69 -16.96 -8.60
C VAL A 305 -7.03 -16.44 -7.33
N VAL A 306 -6.91 -17.29 -6.31
CA VAL A 306 -6.17 -16.99 -5.08
C VAL A 306 -4.69 -17.35 -5.28
N PHE A 307 -3.82 -16.37 -5.13
CA PHE A 307 -2.37 -16.54 -5.17
C PHE A 307 -1.88 -16.85 -3.76
N ARG A 308 -1.46 -18.11 -3.55
CA ARG A 308 -1.29 -18.66 -2.19
C ARG A 308 -0.02 -18.21 -1.47
N TYR A 309 0.94 -17.69 -2.22
CA TYR A 309 2.30 -17.41 -1.76
C TYR A 309 2.72 -16.00 -2.20
N ASN A 310 1.95 -14.99 -1.78
CA ASN A 310 2.32 -13.60 -1.98
C ASN A 310 3.14 -13.12 -0.79
N ASN A 311 4.42 -12.87 -1.00
CA ASN A 311 5.34 -12.45 0.04
C ASN A 311 5.30 -10.93 0.20
N LYS A 312 5.27 -10.44 1.44
CA LYS A 312 5.49 -9.01 1.70
C LYS A 312 6.92 -8.60 1.31
N ASN A 313 7.09 -7.36 0.88
CA ASN A 313 8.38 -6.78 0.46
C ASN A 313 9.08 -6.00 1.58
N GLY A 314 8.37 -5.68 2.66
CA GLY A 314 8.95 -4.98 3.81
C GLY A 314 8.07 -5.05 5.04
N LEU A 315 8.54 -4.40 6.12
CA LEU A 315 7.97 -4.53 7.45
C LEU A 315 6.49 -4.13 7.52
N ASN A 316 6.13 -2.93 7.08
CA ASN A 316 4.83 -2.29 7.28
C ASN A 316 4.22 -1.82 5.95
N SER A 317 3.14 -1.04 5.98
CA SER A 317 2.39 -0.66 4.78
C SER A 317 3.19 0.12 3.75
N ARG A 318 4.17 0.94 4.17
CA ARG A 318 4.93 1.83 3.27
C ARG A 318 5.84 1.13 2.24
N PRO A 319 6.78 0.25 2.58
CA PRO A 319 7.56 -0.47 1.58
C PRO A 319 6.68 -1.34 0.66
N ASN A 320 5.60 -1.91 1.20
CA ASN A 320 4.67 -2.73 0.44
C ASN A 320 3.85 -1.87 -0.55
N SER A 321 3.43 -0.68 -0.15
CA SER A 321 2.76 0.30 -1.03
C SER A 321 3.70 0.79 -2.14
N TRP A 322 4.97 1.08 -1.83
CA TRP A 322 5.96 1.47 -2.85
C TRP A 322 6.21 0.36 -3.88
N ALA A 323 6.24 -0.90 -3.44
CA ALA A 323 6.31 -2.05 -4.34
C ALA A 323 5.07 -2.17 -5.24
N LEU A 324 3.87 -2.06 -4.66
CA LEU A 324 2.58 -2.20 -5.36
C LEU A 324 2.28 -1.04 -6.33
N LEU A 325 2.53 0.19 -5.89
CA LEU A 325 2.12 1.40 -6.62
C LEU A 325 3.17 1.83 -7.64
N LEU A 326 4.45 1.67 -7.30
CA LEU A 326 5.56 2.27 -8.06
C LEU A 326 6.56 1.24 -8.59
N GLY A 327 6.50 -0.01 -8.12
CA GLY A 327 7.48 -1.03 -8.48
C GLY A 327 8.88 -0.75 -7.94
N LYS A 328 8.97 -0.02 -6.81
CA LYS A 328 10.22 0.51 -6.24
C LYS A 328 10.50 0.00 -4.84
N GLN A 329 11.78 -0.15 -4.52
CA GLN A 329 12.32 -0.52 -3.22
C GLN A 329 12.76 0.74 -2.46
N VAL A 330 12.36 0.87 -1.19
CA VAL A 330 12.69 2.02 -0.32
C VAL A 330 13.49 1.66 0.94
N TYR A 331 13.78 0.38 1.12
CA TYR A 331 14.63 -0.11 2.20
C TYR A 331 15.81 -0.87 1.64
N ASP A 332 16.95 -0.79 2.34
CA ASP A 332 18.12 -1.60 2.05
C ASP A 332 17.76 -3.07 2.25
N LEU A 333 18.16 -3.90 1.29
CA LEU A 333 18.17 -5.34 1.49
C LEU A 333 19.56 -5.70 2.02
N ALA A 334 19.67 -5.81 3.34
CA ALA A 334 20.91 -6.12 4.01
C ALA A 334 21.59 -7.36 3.40
N ARG A 335 22.94 -7.36 3.45
CA ARG A 335 23.71 -8.54 3.06
C ARG A 335 23.25 -9.72 3.91
N ASN A 336 22.88 -10.80 3.26
CA ASN A 336 22.33 -11.99 3.91
C ASN A 336 22.84 -13.27 3.25
N PRO A 337 22.52 -14.45 3.79
CA PRO A 337 23.01 -15.70 3.25
C PRO A 337 22.65 -15.95 1.78
N TYR A 338 21.59 -15.32 1.26
CA TYR A 338 21.09 -15.51 -0.10
C TYR A 338 21.68 -14.52 -1.11
N THR A 339 21.83 -13.25 -0.70
CA THR A 339 22.26 -12.16 -1.57
C THR A 339 23.22 -11.21 -0.87
N ASP A 340 24.12 -10.63 -1.66
CA ASP A 340 24.84 -9.42 -1.26
C ASP A 340 23.84 -8.27 -1.04
N GLU A 341 24.31 -7.21 -0.38
CA GLU A 341 23.52 -6.02 -0.11
C GLU A 341 22.93 -5.45 -1.42
N ILE A 342 21.64 -5.11 -1.39
CA ILE A 342 20.96 -4.42 -2.48
C ILE A 342 20.45 -3.08 -1.96
N LEU A 343 21.08 -2.00 -2.45
CA LEU A 343 20.65 -0.64 -2.18
C LEU A 343 19.23 -0.38 -2.73
N PRO A 344 18.44 0.46 -2.05
CA PRO A 344 17.10 0.80 -2.49
C PRO A 344 17.14 1.66 -3.75
N ASP A 345 16.03 1.70 -4.49
CA ASP A 345 15.91 2.65 -5.61
C ASP A 345 15.83 4.10 -5.11
N TYR A 346 15.28 4.27 -3.91
CA TYR A 346 15.20 5.53 -3.19
C TYR A 346 15.54 5.28 -1.73
N THR A 347 16.46 6.06 -1.19
CA THR A 347 16.72 6.01 0.25
C THR A 347 15.47 6.38 1.05
N LEU A 348 15.48 6.06 2.34
CA LEU A 348 14.40 6.40 3.26
C LEU A 348 14.08 7.90 3.30
N SER A 349 15.13 8.74 3.30
CA SER A 349 15.01 10.20 3.27
C SER A 349 14.47 10.66 1.92
N GLU A 350 15.06 10.22 0.81
CA GLU A 350 14.59 10.61 -0.53
C GLU A 350 13.14 10.22 -0.76
N SER A 351 12.76 8.98 -0.42
CA SER A 351 11.38 8.49 -0.56
C SER A 351 10.38 9.19 0.36
N CYS A 352 10.85 9.94 1.36
CA CYS A 352 9.98 10.64 2.31
C CYS A 352 9.86 12.14 2.00
N GLU A 353 10.97 12.78 1.63
CA GLU A 353 11.07 14.22 1.38
C GLU A 353 10.69 14.61 -0.05
N ARG A 354 10.63 13.65 -0.97
CA ARG A 354 10.19 13.89 -2.35
C ARG A 354 8.71 13.57 -2.52
N THR A 355 8.07 14.30 -3.42
CA THR A 355 6.76 13.92 -3.92
C THR A 355 6.91 12.81 -4.97
N VAL A 356 5.88 11.97 -5.12
CA VAL A 356 5.88 10.82 -6.03
C VAL A 356 5.22 11.10 -7.38
N ASP A 357 4.87 12.37 -7.65
CA ASP A 357 4.17 12.82 -8.86
C ASP A 357 4.88 12.46 -10.17
N ASP A 358 6.21 12.33 -10.16
CA ASP A 358 7.03 12.03 -11.34
C ASP A 358 7.33 10.54 -11.54
N LEU A 359 6.83 9.69 -10.64
CA LEU A 359 7.08 8.27 -10.66
C LEU A 359 6.07 7.51 -11.53
N ASP A 360 6.45 6.29 -11.90
CA ASP A 360 5.76 5.44 -12.88
C ASP A 360 4.55 4.73 -12.25
N TYR A 361 3.59 5.50 -11.74
CA TYR A 361 2.38 5.02 -11.06
C TYR A 361 1.30 4.62 -12.09
N TRP A 362 0.74 3.42 -11.94
CA TRP A 362 -0.27 2.89 -12.87
C TRP A 362 -1.55 3.73 -12.92
N MET A 363 -1.97 4.38 -11.82
CA MET A 363 -3.19 5.21 -11.80
C MET A 363 -3.11 6.35 -12.81
N PHE A 364 -1.94 6.97 -12.95
CA PHE A 364 -1.71 8.04 -13.93
C PHE A 364 -1.87 7.54 -15.37
N LYS A 365 -1.43 6.32 -15.65
CA LYS A 365 -1.52 5.72 -16.99
C LYS A 365 -2.97 5.44 -17.36
N PHE A 366 -3.77 4.92 -16.43
CA PHE A 366 -5.21 4.76 -16.67
C PHE A 366 -5.91 6.11 -16.86
N ARG A 367 -5.56 7.12 -16.05
CA ARG A 367 -6.10 8.47 -16.19
C ARG A 367 -5.78 9.11 -17.55
N ASP A 368 -4.53 8.98 -18.01
CA ASP A 368 -4.07 9.45 -19.31
C ASP A 368 -4.78 8.75 -20.48
N MET A 369 -5.18 7.49 -20.27
CA MET A 369 -6.01 6.78 -21.24
C MET A 369 -7.47 7.25 -21.22
N GLY A 370 -7.94 7.98 -20.21
CA GLY A 370 -9.32 8.49 -20.12
C GLY A 370 -10.26 7.62 -19.29
N TYR A 371 -9.70 6.83 -18.36
CA TYR A 371 -10.49 6.20 -17.30
C TYR A 371 -10.94 7.25 -16.28
N HIS A 372 -12.15 7.09 -15.75
CA HIS A 372 -12.48 7.69 -14.46
C HIS A 372 -11.63 7.02 -13.38
N THR A 373 -11.02 7.80 -12.51
CA THR A 373 -10.06 7.31 -11.52
C THR A 373 -10.52 7.65 -10.12
N LEU A 374 -10.48 6.67 -9.22
CA LEU A 374 -10.76 6.85 -7.80
C LEU A 374 -9.59 6.32 -6.97
N GLN A 375 -9.16 7.09 -5.99
CA GLN A 375 -8.27 6.66 -4.93
C GLN A 375 -8.83 7.07 -3.56
N ALA A 376 -8.85 6.14 -2.61
CA ALA A 376 -9.28 6.41 -1.25
C ALA A 376 -8.53 5.56 -0.23
N ASP A 377 -8.14 6.18 0.86
CA ASP A 377 -7.58 5.54 2.04
C ASP A 377 -8.46 5.96 3.22
N ASP A 378 -8.69 5.12 4.22
CA ASP A 378 -9.45 5.49 5.44
C ASP A 378 -8.57 6.13 6.54
N TRP A 379 -7.28 6.37 6.28
CA TRP A 379 -6.32 6.97 7.21
C TRP A 379 -5.41 8.01 6.53
N LEU A 380 -5.14 9.16 7.18
CA LEU A 380 -4.37 10.26 6.60
C LEU A 380 -2.91 9.89 6.33
N GLY A 381 -2.27 9.15 7.25
CA GLY A 381 -0.87 8.73 7.13
C GLY A 381 -0.66 7.53 6.20
N ALA A 382 -1.71 7.00 5.58
CA ALA A 382 -1.72 5.72 4.87
C ALA A 382 -0.74 5.62 3.69
N SER A 383 -0.54 4.38 3.23
CA SER A 383 0.15 4.03 1.99
C SER A 383 1.59 4.55 1.91
N ILE A 384 1.81 5.71 1.26
CA ILE A 384 3.14 6.27 0.98
C ILE A 384 3.51 7.43 1.91
N ASN A 385 2.54 7.98 2.64
CA ASN A 385 2.70 9.17 3.49
C ASN A 385 3.23 8.84 4.90
N TRP A 386 3.26 7.57 5.32
CA TRP A 386 3.74 7.23 6.66
C TRP A 386 5.26 7.46 6.83
N PRO A 387 5.75 8.00 7.97
CA PRO A 387 4.97 8.59 9.05
C PRO A 387 4.46 10.00 8.74
N ASN A 388 5.25 10.82 8.05
CA ASN A 388 4.89 12.19 7.65
C ASN A 388 5.58 12.57 6.32
N CYS A 389 5.60 11.63 5.38
CA CYS A 389 6.21 11.78 4.07
C CYS A 389 5.31 12.56 3.10
N GLU A 390 5.93 13.29 2.18
CA GLU A 390 5.26 14.23 1.28
C GLU A 390 4.12 13.58 0.45
N GLY A 391 4.35 12.40 -0.11
CA GLY A 391 3.37 11.70 -0.95
C GLY A 391 3.09 12.42 -2.26
N PHE A 392 1.82 12.70 -2.57
CA PHE A 392 1.42 13.42 -3.79
C PHE A 392 1.24 14.92 -3.55
N SER A 393 1.85 15.74 -4.40
CA SER A 393 1.63 17.20 -4.41
C SER A 393 0.36 17.62 -5.17
N ARG A 394 -0.26 16.70 -5.91
CA ARG A 394 -1.51 16.89 -6.64
C ARG A 394 -2.32 15.60 -6.63
N ALA A 395 -3.64 15.73 -6.69
CA ALA A 395 -4.57 14.59 -6.63
C ALA A 395 -4.17 13.46 -7.60
N PRO A 396 -3.87 12.25 -7.10
CA PRO A 396 -3.41 11.16 -7.96
C PRO A 396 -4.51 10.59 -8.85
N ALA A 397 -5.76 10.74 -8.41
CA ALA A 397 -6.97 10.31 -9.07
C ALA A 397 -7.94 11.48 -9.23
N LYS A 398 -8.91 11.33 -10.13
CA LYS A 398 -10.00 12.30 -10.32
C LYS A 398 -10.81 12.41 -9.05
N HIS A 399 -11.23 11.29 -8.49
CA HIS A 399 -11.91 11.16 -7.22
C HIS A 399 -10.88 10.78 -6.15
N TYR A 400 -10.55 11.69 -5.25
CA TYR A 400 -9.52 11.46 -4.24
C TYR A 400 -10.05 11.83 -2.85
N MET A 401 -10.09 10.85 -1.96
CA MET A 401 -10.80 10.99 -0.68
C MET A 401 -10.04 11.81 0.36
N LYS A 402 -8.74 12.08 0.16
CA LYS A 402 -7.81 12.68 1.15
C LYS A 402 -8.32 13.88 1.95
N PRO A 403 -9.11 14.84 1.39
CA PRO A 403 -9.72 15.91 2.19
C PRO A 403 -10.58 15.40 3.35
N PHE A 404 -11.24 14.24 3.18
CA PHE A 404 -12.03 13.58 4.22
C PHE A 404 -11.15 13.17 5.40
N GLN A 405 -10.03 12.46 5.14
CA GLN A 405 -9.10 12.01 6.19
C GLN A 405 -8.47 13.22 6.87
N LYS A 406 -7.98 14.19 6.08
CA LYS A 406 -7.32 15.39 6.62
C LYS A 406 -8.25 16.19 7.53
N ARG A 407 -9.48 16.45 7.08
CA ARG A 407 -10.51 17.17 7.87
C ARG A 407 -10.91 16.40 9.12
N THR A 408 -10.99 15.06 9.04
CA THR A 408 -11.35 14.21 10.18
C THR A 408 -10.26 14.17 11.22
N GLU A 409 -8.98 14.12 10.84
CA GLU A 409 -7.86 13.89 11.77
C GLU A 409 -7.22 15.16 12.33
N GLU A 410 -7.40 16.32 11.69
CA GLU A 410 -6.88 17.58 12.23
C GLU A 410 -7.55 18.00 13.56
N GLY A 411 -6.97 18.99 14.24
CA GLY A 411 -7.46 19.45 15.55
C GLY A 411 -8.94 19.87 15.54
N GLU A 412 -9.35 20.60 14.51
CA GLU A 412 -10.74 21.04 14.29
C GLU A 412 -11.68 19.88 13.90
N GLY A 413 -11.16 18.69 13.63
CA GLY A 413 -11.92 17.46 13.33
C GLY A 413 -12.45 16.73 14.56
N SER A 414 -12.13 17.19 15.78
CA SER A 414 -12.50 16.53 17.03
C SER A 414 -14.01 16.27 17.19
N VAL A 415 -14.85 17.21 16.75
CA VAL A 415 -16.31 17.07 16.77
C VAL A 415 -16.79 16.01 15.78
N ILE A 416 -16.21 15.97 14.58
CA ILE A 416 -16.50 14.93 13.56
C ILE A 416 -16.17 13.55 14.13
N ARG A 417 -14.94 13.38 14.67
CA ARG A 417 -14.52 12.11 15.28
C ARG A 417 -15.41 11.68 16.44
N HIS A 418 -15.83 12.64 17.26
CA HIS A 418 -16.79 12.37 18.35
C HIS A 418 -18.11 11.84 17.80
N ASN A 419 -18.69 12.50 16.80
CA ASN A 419 -19.97 12.12 16.22
C ASN A 419 -19.90 10.76 15.51
N VAL A 420 -18.88 10.53 14.68
CA VAL A 420 -18.67 9.24 13.98
C VAL A 420 -18.57 8.10 14.99
N LYS A 421 -17.75 8.26 16.04
CA LYS A 421 -17.62 7.26 17.11
C LYS A 421 -18.93 7.05 17.88
N ALA A 422 -19.65 8.13 18.18
CA ALA A 422 -20.92 8.06 18.88
C ALA A 422 -22.03 7.37 18.07
N LEU A 423 -21.94 7.42 16.74
CA LEU A 423 -22.82 6.73 15.80
C LEU A 423 -22.39 5.28 15.51
N CYS A 424 -21.31 4.80 16.12
CA CYS A 424 -20.75 3.47 15.87
C CYS A 424 -20.41 3.21 14.41
N ARG A 425 -19.95 4.24 13.71
CA ARG A 425 -19.47 4.10 12.34
C ARG A 425 -17.98 3.87 12.34
N GLU A 426 -17.56 2.92 11.51
CA GLU A 426 -16.15 2.63 11.29
C GLU A 426 -15.68 3.27 9.97
N THR A 427 -14.39 3.58 9.90
CA THR A 427 -13.80 4.35 8.80
C THR A 427 -13.89 3.63 7.45
N TYR A 428 -13.81 2.30 7.43
CA TYR A 428 -14.01 1.47 6.22
C TYR A 428 -15.41 1.62 5.60
N GLU A 429 -16.41 2.00 6.38
CA GLU A 429 -17.77 2.17 5.85
C GLU A 429 -17.84 3.32 4.87
N ASP A 430 -17.08 4.38 5.12
CA ASP A 430 -17.04 5.60 4.30
C ASP A 430 -16.22 5.38 3.03
N THR A 431 -15.08 4.67 3.09
CA THR A 431 -14.31 4.27 1.89
C THR A 431 -15.08 3.29 1.01
N THR A 432 -15.74 2.29 1.62
CA THR A 432 -16.58 1.33 0.88
C THR A 432 -17.78 2.02 0.24
N LEU A 433 -18.41 2.98 0.95
CA LEU A 433 -19.50 3.78 0.40
C LEU A 433 -19.04 4.66 -0.77
N TYR A 434 -17.84 5.24 -0.69
CA TYR A 434 -17.26 6.03 -1.76
C TYR A 434 -17.00 5.18 -3.02
N LEU A 435 -16.48 3.96 -2.87
CA LEU A 435 -16.33 3.00 -3.96
C LEU A 435 -17.69 2.56 -4.53
N ASP A 436 -18.68 2.26 -3.68
CA ASP A 436 -20.03 1.87 -4.12
C ASP A 436 -20.68 2.94 -5.00
N GLN A 437 -20.57 4.21 -4.61
CA GLN A 437 -21.05 5.35 -5.39
C GLN A 437 -20.28 5.46 -6.71
N PHE A 438 -18.97 5.24 -6.70
CA PHE A 438 -18.15 5.34 -7.91
C PHE A 438 -18.49 4.25 -8.92
N MET A 439 -18.68 3.02 -8.45
CA MET A 439 -19.18 1.91 -9.25
C MET A 439 -20.64 2.09 -9.72
N SER A 440 -21.38 3.05 -9.16
CA SER A 440 -22.71 3.43 -9.64
C SER A 440 -22.65 4.56 -10.68
N ALA A 441 -21.67 5.45 -10.55
CA ALA A 441 -21.44 6.61 -11.40
C ALA A 441 -20.91 6.22 -12.79
N TYR A 442 -20.92 7.18 -13.74
CA TYR A 442 -20.31 7.06 -15.06
C TYR A 442 -20.73 5.79 -15.81
N LYS A 443 -22.04 5.62 -15.98
CA LYS A 443 -22.62 4.39 -16.55
C LYS A 443 -22.00 4.05 -17.91
N ASN A 444 -21.56 2.81 -18.06
CA ASN A 444 -20.92 2.24 -19.26
C ASN A 444 -19.51 2.80 -19.60
N GLU A 445 -18.96 3.71 -18.80
CA GLU A 445 -17.63 4.28 -19.02
C GLU A 445 -16.57 3.54 -18.18
N SER A 446 -15.33 3.49 -18.68
CA SER A 446 -14.24 2.77 -18.04
C SER A 446 -13.79 3.42 -16.73
N GLN A 447 -13.58 2.59 -15.71
CA GLN A 447 -13.19 3.03 -14.37
C GLN A 447 -11.98 2.28 -13.83
N ILE A 448 -11.12 2.99 -13.12
CA ILE A 448 -10.17 2.39 -12.19
C ILE A 448 -10.42 2.91 -10.78
N GLY A 449 -10.70 2.00 -9.85
CA GLY A 449 -10.91 2.33 -8.43
C GLY A 449 -9.85 1.67 -7.57
N PHE A 450 -9.28 2.43 -6.65
CA PHE A 450 -8.33 1.97 -5.66
C PHE A 450 -8.78 2.40 -4.26
N ILE A 451 -9.08 1.44 -3.40
CA ILE A 451 -9.34 1.73 -1.99
C ILE A 451 -8.41 0.95 -1.08
N TRP A 452 -7.98 1.58 0.01
CA TRP A 452 -7.18 0.97 1.07
C TRP A 452 -7.91 1.10 2.40
N ASN A 453 -8.29 -0.03 2.97
CA ASN A 453 -8.89 -0.13 4.30
C ASN A 453 -7.75 -0.36 5.31
N ASN A 454 -7.22 0.73 5.87
CA ASN A 454 -6.12 0.74 6.81
C ASN A 454 -6.57 0.27 8.18
N ASP A 455 -7.69 0.78 8.71
CA ASP A 455 -8.04 0.57 10.12
C ASP A 455 -8.69 -0.80 10.41
N LEU A 456 -9.51 -1.30 9.47
CA LEU A 456 -10.46 -2.40 9.69
C LEU A 456 -9.84 -3.65 10.33
N ALA A 457 -8.66 -4.07 9.86
CA ALA A 457 -7.95 -5.25 10.35
C ALA A 457 -6.61 -4.92 11.04
N HIS A 458 -6.25 -3.63 11.17
CA HIS A 458 -4.92 -3.19 11.62
C HIS A 458 -4.52 -3.75 12.99
N PHE A 459 -5.47 -3.79 13.93
CA PHE A 459 -5.19 -4.07 15.34
C PHE A 459 -5.61 -5.48 15.78
N SER A 460 -6.30 -6.24 14.94
CA SER A 460 -6.92 -7.50 15.36
C SER A 460 -7.11 -8.47 14.20
N ILE A 461 -6.71 -9.72 14.43
CA ILE A 461 -6.95 -10.84 13.49
C ILE A 461 -8.45 -11.09 13.24
N ASN A 462 -9.32 -10.61 14.13
CA ASN A 462 -10.77 -10.76 14.01
C ASN A 462 -11.46 -9.58 13.33
N GLY A 463 -10.72 -8.52 12.95
CA GLY A 463 -11.29 -7.27 12.45
C GLY A 463 -12.11 -7.38 11.16
N LEU A 464 -11.93 -8.45 10.37
CA LEU A 464 -12.65 -8.62 9.11
C LEU A 464 -14.04 -9.26 9.25
N PHE A 465 -14.28 -10.08 10.29
CA PHE A 465 -15.46 -10.95 10.34
C PHE A 465 -16.80 -10.20 10.25
N HIS A 466 -16.91 -9.03 10.88
CA HIS A 466 -18.15 -8.25 10.87
C HIS A 466 -18.37 -7.47 9.56
N SER A 467 -17.33 -7.32 8.74
CA SER A 467 -17.36 -6.55 7.50
C SER A 467 -17.74 -7.36 6.25
N ASP A 468 -17.65 -8.70 6.31
CA ASP A 468 -17.85 -9.60 5.15
C ASP A 468 -19.17 -9.35 4.42
N GLU A 469 -20.27 -9.19 5.17
CA GLU A 469 -21.58 -8.93 4.57
C GLU A 469 -21.61 -7.63 3.76
N ARG A 470 -20.93 -6.57 4.24
CA ARG A 470 -20.93 -5.27 3.56
C ARG A 470 -20.17 -5.33 2.24
N PHE A 471 -18.98 -5.93 2.24
CA PHE A 471 -18.19 -6.10 1.01
C PHE A 471 -18.88 -7.04 0.01
N TYR A 472 -19.46 -8.15 0.49
CA TYR A 472 -20.28 -9.03 -0.33
C TYR A 472 -21.44 -8.26 -1.00
N GLN A 473 -22.22 -7.50 -0.23
CA GLN A 473 -23.36 -6.74 -0.77
C GLN A 473 -22.93 -5.69 -1.79
N MET A 474 -21.86 -4.95 -1.52
CA MET A 474 -21.32 -3.95 -2.45
C MET A 474 -20.87 -4.60 -3.76
N LEU A 475 -20.07 -5.67 -3.71
CA LEU A 475 -19.57 -6.34 -4.91
C LEU A 475 -20.72 -7.01 -5.68
N HIS A 476 -21.66 -7.65 -4.99
CA HIS A 476 -22.81 -8.30 -5.61
C HIS A 476 -23.74 -7.30 -6.31
N LYS A 477 -23.98 -6.14 -5.70
CA LYS A 477 -24.76 -5.04 -6.31
C LYS A 477 -24.19 -4.61 -7.67
N HIS A 478 -22.86 -4.71 -7.85
CA HIS A 478 -22.15 -4.27 -9.05
C HIS A 478 -21.71 -5.41 -9.98
N GLU A 479 -22.30 -6.60 -9.86
CA GLU A 479 -21.88 -7.80 -10.59
C GLU A 479 -21.77 -7.59 -12.12
N GLU A 480 -22.71 -6.84 -12.72
CA GLU A 480 -22.68 -6.51 -14.15
C GLU A 480 -21.41 -5.72 -14.53
N ARG A 481 -21.04 -4.73 -13.72
CA ARG A 481 -19.82 -3.95 -13.93
C ARG A 481 -18.57 -4.80 -13.70
N LEU A 482 -18.61 -5.68 -12.69
CA LEU A 482 -17.54 -6.63 -12.40
C LEU A 482 -17.35 -7.71 -13.48
N ASN A 483 -18.37 -7.99 -14.29
CA ASN A 483 -18.23 -8.90 -15.44
C ASN A 483 -17.28 -8.36 -16.52
N ASN A 484 -17.12 -7.04 -16.60
CA ASN A 484 -16.17 -6.37 -17.49
C ASN A 484 -15.00 -5.74 -16.70
N ALA A 485 -14.59 -6.35 -15.57
CA ALA A 485 -13.53 -5.80 -14.72
C ALA A 485 -12.42 -6.81 -14.40
N PHE A 486 -11.21 -6.30 -14.26
CA PHE A 486 -10.17 -6.93 -13.44
C PHE A 486 -10.40 -6.51 -11.99
N VAL A 487 -10.54 -7.45 -11.07
CA VAL A 487 -10.73 -7.16 -9.64
C VAL A 487 -9.61 -7.80 -8.86
N ILE A 488 -8.88 -6.99 -8.10
CA ILE A 488 -7.75 -7.39 -7.28
C ILE A 488 -8.12 -7.10 -5.83
N LEU A 489 -8.34 -8.15 -5.05
CA LEU A 489 -8.50 -8.06 -3.60
C LEU A 489 -7.17 -8.49 -2.98
N MET A 490 -6.61 -7.69 -2.08
CA MET A 490 -5.29 -7.99 -1.52
C MET A 490 -5.07 -7.42 -0.12
N GLY A 491 -4.05 -7.94 0.56
CA GLY A 491 -3.44 -7.29 1.71
C GLY A 491 -2.03 -6.81 1.36
N ASP A 492 -1.46 -5.96 2.19
CA ASP A 492 -0.11 -5.43 2.06
C ASP A 492 0.91 -6.23 2.90
N HIS A 493 0.52 -6.64 4.09
CA HIS A 493 1.18 -7.58 5.00
C HIS A 493 0.12 -8.26 5.89
N GLY A 494 0.47 -9.24 6.72
CA GLY A 494 -0.44 -9.77 7.74
C GLY A 494 -0.33 -9.03 9.08
N LEU A 495 -0.94 -9.55 10.15
CA LEU A 495 -0.96 -8.88 11.46
C LEU A 495 0.43 -8.91 12.12
N ARG A 496 1.04 -7.73 12.30
CA ARG A 496 2.45 -7.57 12.72
C ARG A 496 2.70 -7.59 14.23
N PHE A 497 1.65 -7.59 15.05
CA PHE A 497 1.77 -7.45 16.49
C PHE A 497 0.81 -8.35 17.26
N GLY A 498 1.14 -8.56 18.54
CA GLY A 498 0.25 -9.22 19.50
C GLY A 498 0.44 -10.73 19.58
N GLY A 499 -0.33 -11.38 20.47
CA GLY A 499 -0.17 -12.80 20.77
C GLY A 499 -0.31 -13.71 19.54
N PHE A 500 -1.19 -13.35 18.59
CA PHE A 500 -1.32 -14.07 17.33
C PHE A 500 -0.01 -14.06 16.53
N ARG A 501 0.63 -12.90 16.34
CA ARG A 501 1.91 -12.78 15.62
C ARG A 501 3.05 -13.58 16.26
N ASN A 502 2.99 -13.82 17.57
CA ASN A 502 3.98 -14.59 18.32
C ASN A 502 3.89 -16.11 18.09
N THR A 503 2.81 -16.59 17.46
CA THR A 503 2.66 -18.00 17.05
C THR A 503 3.46 -18.28 15.78
N LYS A 504 3.82 -19.56 15.54
CA LYS A 504 4.51 -19.94 14.29
C LYS A 504 3.63 -19.65 13.06
N VAL A 505 2.33 -19.89 13.17
CA VAL A 505 1.36 -19.59 12.11
C VAL A 505 1.24 -18.09 11.87
N GLY A 506 1.17 -17.29 12.93
CA GLY A 506 1.05 -15.83 12.83
C GLY A 506 2.26 -15.16 12.15
N GLU A 507 3.47 -15.66 12.38
CA GLU A 507 4.68 -15.22 11.67
C GLU A 507 4.60 -15.51 10.16
N ILE A 508 4.16 -16.71 9.78
CA ILE A 508 4.01 -17.07 8.36
C ILE A 508 2.90 -16.22 7.71
N GLU A 509 1.80 -15.99 8.44
CA GLU A 509 0.69 -15.18 7.96
C GLU A 509 1.06 -13.70 7.81
N ASP A 510 1.84 -13.13 8.72
CA ASP A 510 2.42 -11.78 8.57
C ASP A 510 3.17 -11.65 7.23
N ASN A 511 3.99 -12.66 6.92
CA ASN A 511 4.80 -12.68 5.71
C ASN A 511 4.04 -13.04 4.42
N ASN A 512 2.79 -13.51 4.51
CA ASN A 512 1.97 -13.97 3.38
C ASN A 512 0.69 -13.12 3.20
N PRO A 513 0.79 -11.84 2.80
CA PRO A 513 -0.38 -11.00 2.48
C PRO A 513 -1.35 -11.68 1.50
N PHE A 514 -2.63 -11.33 1.61
CA PHE A 514 -3.65 -11.84 0.72
C PHE A 514 -3.47 -11.35 -0.73
N LEU A 515 -3.74 -12.20 -1.72
CA LEU A 515 -3.96 -11.79 -3.10
C LEU A 515 -4.97 -12.71 -3.80
N MET A 516 -6.02 -12.11 -4.33
CA MET A 516 -7.04 -12.77 -5.15
C MET A 516 -7.36 -11.88 -6.35
N VAL A 517 -7.35 -12.48 -7.55
CA VAL A 517 -7.54 -11.73 -8.81
C VAL A 517 -8.63 -12.38 -9.64
N SER A 518 -9.67 -11.62 -9.98
CA SER A 518 -10.63 -11.98 -11.03
C SER A 518 -10.38 -11.19 -12.30
N VAL A 519 -10.86 -11.74 -13.41
CA VAL A 519 -10.70 -11.15 -14.74
C VAL A 519 -12.07 -10.96 -15.41
N PRO A 520 -12.16 -10.12 -16.45
CA PRO A 520 -13.38 -10.00 -17.24
C PRO A 520 -13.89 -11.34 -17.74
N VAL A 521 -15.22 -11.49 -17.84
CA VAL A 521 -15.91 -12.76 -18.09
C VAL A 521 -15.40 -13.49 -19.35
N GLN A 522 -15.02 -12.73 -20.38
CA GLN A 522 -14.45 -13.26 -21.62
C GLN A 522 -13.12 -14.03 -21.43
N TYR A 523 -12.36 -13.75 -20.36
CA TYR A 523 -11.11 -14.44 -20.06
C TYR A 523 -11.26 -15.60 -19.06
N ARG A 524 -12.40 -15.72 -18.37
CA ARG A 524 -12.62 -16.73 -17.32
C ARG A 524 -12.64 -18.18 -17.84
N ASN A 525 -12.85 -18.38 -19.14
CA ASN A 525 -12.77 -19.69 -19.78
C ASN A 525 -11.67 -19.73 -20.87
N SER A 526 -10.59 -18.98 -20.67
CA SER A 526 -9.48 -18.85 -21.62
C SER A 526 -8.17 -19.44 -21.08
N LYS A 527 -7.11 -19.42 -21.91
CA LYS A 527 -5.77 -19.83 -21.45
C LYS A 527 -5.22 -18.93 -20.35
N LEU A 528 -5.69 -17.68 -20.25
CA LEU A 528 -5.29 -16.77 -19.16
C LEU A 528 -5.57 -17.38 -17.79
N LEU A 529 -6.75 -17.95 -17.59
CA LEU A 529 -7.12 -18.46 -16.27
C LEU A 529 -6.23 -19.63 -15.86
N ASN A 530 -5.86 -20.51 -16.81
CA ASN A 530 -4.89 -21.58 -16.57
C ASN A 530 -3.49 -21.02 -16.25
N VAL A 531 -3.05 -19.98 -16.96
CA VAL A 531 -1.78 -19.28 -16.68
C VAL A 531 -1.78 -18.71 -15.26
N MET A 532 -2.85 -18.02 -14.87
CA MET A 532 -2.99 -17.45 -13.53
C MET A 532 -3.02 -18.54 -12.46
N HIS A 533 -3.74 -19.65 -12.65
CA HIS A 533 -3.74 -20.78 -11.71
C HIS A 533 -2.34 -21.39 -11.52
N ASN A 534 -1.57 -21.52 -12.60
CA ASN A 534 -0.19 -22.01 -12.51
C ASN A 534 0.72 -21.03 -11.78
N ASN A 535 0.62 -19.73 -12.11
CA ASN A 535 1.41 -18.69 -11.45
C ASN A 535 1.02 -18.47 -9.98
N ALA A 536 -0.24 -18.76 -9.61
CA ALA A 536 -0.74 -18.70 -8.24
C ALA A 536 -0.12 -19.74 -7.30
N GLN A 537 0.58 -20.75 -7.83
CA GLN A 537 1.36 -21.71 -7.05
C GLN A 537 2.82 -21.29 -6.87
N LYS A 538 3.26 -20.19 -7.50
CA LYS A 538 4.62 -19.67 -7.38
C LYS A 538 4.72 -18.65 -6.25
N LEU A 539 5.94 -18.45 -5.74
CA LEU A 539 6.25 -17.33 -4.85
C LEU A 539 6.13 -16.02 -5.65
N ILE A 540 5.27 -15.11 -5.23
CA ILE A 540 5.08 -13.79 -5.85
C ILE A 540 5.26 -12.67 -4.81
N THR A 541 5.32 -11.44 -5.26
CA THR A 541 5.41 -10.25 -4.42
C THR A 541 4.52 -9.12 -4.94
N HIS A 542 4.40 -8.02 -4.20
CA HIS A 542 3.68 -6.84 -4.68
C HIS A 542 4.28 -6.24 -5.97
N TYR A 543 5.57 -6.47 -6.23
CA TYR A 543 6.19 -6.09 -7.50
C TYR A 543 5.56 -6.81 -8.71
N ASP A 544 5.13 -8.06 -8.56
CA ASP A 544 4.49 -8.81 -9.65
C ASP A 544 3.07 -8.31 -9.92
N THR A 545 2.35 -7.85 -8.87
CA THR A 545 1.07 -7.14 -9.02
C THR A 545 1.25 -5.80 -9.73
N TYR A 546 2.26 -5.01 -9.34
CA TYR A 546 2.64 -3.80 -10.06
C TYR A 546 2.93 -4.07 -11.54
N ALA A 547 3.76 -5.08 -11.85
CA ALA A 547 4.09 -5.46 -13.21
C ALA A 547 2.84 -5.91 -14.00
N SER A 548 1.89 -6.57 -13.37
CA SER A 548 0.64 -7.01 -14.00
C SER A 548 -0.30 -5.83 -14.31
N LEU A 549 -0.44 -4.87 -13.39
CA LEU A 549 -1.20 -3.64 -13.65
C LEU A 549 -0.57 -2.82 -14.78
N MET A 550 0.76 -2.74 -14.78
CA MET A 550 1.52 -2.07 -15.84
C MET A 550 1.35 -2.75 -17.19
N GLU A 551 1.37 -4.08 -17.24
CA GLU A 551 1.06 -4.82 -18.47
C GLU A 551 -0.35 -4.49 -18.99
N LEU A 552 -1.35 -4.45 -18.10
CA LEU A 552 -2.70 -4.07 -18.48
C LEU A 552 -2.73 -2.67 -19.11
N THR A 553 -1.97 -1.70 -18.56
CA THR A 553 -1.90 -0.36 -19.15
C THR A 553 -1.33 -0.37 -20.58
N GLU A 554 -0.32 -1.21 -20.86
CA GLU A 554 0.28 -1.33 -22.19
C GLU A 554 -0.67 -2.04 -23.18
N LEU A 555 -1.30 -3.13 -22.75
CA LEU A 555 -2.27 -3.86 -23.58
C LEU A 555 -3.48 -2.99 -23.93
N VAL A 556 -3.99 -2.20 -22.98
CA VAL A 556 -5.10 -1.26 -23.22
C VAL A 556 -4.67 -0.16 -24.19
N LYS A 557 -3.50 0.46 -23.97
CA LYS A 557 -2.98 1.55 -24.80
C LYS A 557 -2.79 1.12 -26.25
N GLU A 558 -2.31 -0.10 -26.46
CA GLU A 558 -1.99 -0.65 -27.78
C GLU A 558 -3.16 -1.40 -28.43
N ASN A 559 -4.34 -1.42 -27.78
CA ASN A 559 -5.52 -2.17 -28.22
C ASN A 559 -5.22 -3.66 -28.47
N ARG A 560 -4.48 -4.28 -27.53
CA ARG A 560 -4.04 -5.68 -27.57
C ARG A 560 -4.60 -6.53 -26.43
N LEU A 561 -5.73 -6.15 -25.84
CA LEU A 561 -6.36 -6.93 -24.77
C LEU A 561 -6.68 -8.38 -25.17
N ASP A 562 -6.96 -8.62 -26.46
CA ASP A 562 -7.17 -9.97 -27.00
C ASP A 562 -5.94 -10.89 -26.88
N ASP A 563 -4.72 -10.33 -26.72
CA ASP A 563 -3.51 -11.12 -26.43
C ASP A 563 -3.68 -11.90 -25.11
N LEU A 564 -4.55 -11.47 -24.19
CA LEU A 564 -4.83 -12.20 -22.96
C LEU A 564 -5.62 -13.49 -23.17
N LEU A 565 -6.39 -13.65 -24.27
CA LEU A 565 -7.05 -14.93 -24.56
C LEU A 565 -6.02 -16.05 -24.80
N ASN A 566 -4.85 -15.69 -25.32
CA ASN A 566 -3.71 -16.57 -25.56
C ASN A 566 -2.41 -15.88 -25.15
N PRO A 567 -2.11 -15.80 -23.83
CA PRO A 567 -0.98 -15.03 -23.34
C PRO A 567 0.34 -15.48 -23.96
N LYS A 568 1.10 -14.53 -24.52
CA LYS A 568 2.42 -14.82 -25.10
C LYS A 568 3.38 -15.28 -24.00
N ALA A 569 4.26 -16.22 -24.33
CA ALA A 569 5.26 -16.77 -23.42
C ALA A 569 6.41 -15.82 -23.08
N GLU A 570 6.47 -14.64 -23.69
CA GLU A 570 7.46 -13.62 -23.34
C GLU A 570 7.22 -13.09 -21.92
N ILE A 571 8.30 -12.92 -21.16
CA ILE A 571 8.22 -12.36 -19.82
C ILE A 571 7.96 -10.86 -19.93
N PHE A 572 6.85 -10.40 -19.37
CA PHE A 572 6.62 -8.98 -19.16
C PHE A 572 7.27 -8.55 -17.84
N LYS A 573 8.17 -7.56 -17.88
CA LYS A 573 8.89 -7.05 -16.70
C LYS A 573 8.63 -5.56 -16.54
N LYS A 574 8.34 -5.14 -15.32
CA LYS A 574 8.26 -3.72 -14.95
C LYS A 574 8.59 -3.55 -13.47
N GLY A 575 9.36 -2.52 -13.14
CA GLY A 575 9.94 -2.38 -11.81
C GLY A 575 10.81 -3.61 -11.49
N HIS A 576 10.66 -4.15 -10.29
CA HIS A 576 11.34 -5.38 -9.87
C HIS A 576 10.54 -6.68 -10.09
N GLY A 577 9.35 -6.59 -10.70
CA GLY A 577 8.42 -7.72 -10.84
C GLY A 577 8.25 -8.21 -12.27
N SER A 578 7.54 -9.33 -12.40
CA SER A 578 7.08 -9.86 -13.68
C SER A 578 5.60 -10.20 -13.62
N SER A 579 4.87 -9.93 -14.71
CA SER A 579 3.42 -10.14 -14.67
C SER A 579 3.03 -11.60 -14.53
N TYR A 580 2.06 -11.87 -13.65
CA TYR A 580 1.43 -13.18 -13.53
C TYR A 580 0.37 -13.45 -14.61
N LEU A 581 0.13 -12.51 -15.53
CA LEU A 581 -0.72 -12.69 -16.72
C LEU A 581 0.02 -13.42 -17.86
N ARG A 582 1.34 -13.61 -17.73
CA ARG A 582 2.20 -14.32 -18.69
C ARG A 582 2.48 -15.74 -18.24
N PRO A 583 2.59 -16.73 -19.15
CA PRO A 583 2.96 -18.10 -18.79
C PRO A 583 4.34 -18.21 -18.15
N ASN A 584 5.26 -17.33 -18.57
CA ASN A 584 6.62 -17.26 -18.03
C ASN A 584 6.78 -16.01 -17.16
N MET A 585 7.36 -16.20 -15.99
CA MET A 585 7.76 -15.14 -15.06
C MET A 585 9.30 -15.12 -14.97
N ILE A 586 9.86 -14.13 -14.27
CA ILE A 586 11.29 -14.17 -13.92
C ILE A 586 11.56 -15.42 -13.08
N GLU A 587 12.56 -16.22 -13.46
CA GLU A 587 12.99 -17.44 -12.80
C GLU A 587 14.51 -17.39 -12.49
N PRO A 588 15.01 -18.16 -11.51
CA PRO A 588 14.24 -18.95 -10.53
C PRO A 588 13.47 -18.02 -9.57
N ARG A 589 12.35 -18.49 -9.00
CA ARG A 589 11.56 -17.72 -8.02
C ARG A 589 11.86 -18.15 -6.59
N ASN A 590 12.69 -17.37 -5.90
CA ASN A 590 13.03 -17.54 -4.49
C ASN A 590 13.31 -16.17 -3.85
N CYS A 591 13.54 -16.15 -2.54
CA CYS A 591 13.73 -14.90 -1.81
C CYS A 591 14.95 -14.09 -2.26
N LYS A 592 15.95 -14.75 -2.85
CA LYS A 592 17.12 -14.10 -3.47
C LYS A 592 16.72 -13.26 -4.69
N THR A 593 16.02 -13.89 -5.64
CA THR A 593 15.75 -13.29 -6.96
C THR A 593 14.59 -12.31 -6.94
N LEU A 594 13.68 -12.44 -5.97
CA LEU A 594 12.50 -11.59 -5.84
C LEU A 594 12.67 -10.42 -4.87
N ARG A 595 13.91 -10.14 -4.43
CA ARG A 595 14.24 -9.05 -3.50
C ARG A 595 13.39 -9.09 -2.22
N ILE A 596 13.24 -10.27 -1.65
CA ILE A 596 12.51 -10.47 -0.40
C ILE A 596 13.51 -10.44 0.75
N PRO A 597 13.33 -9.57 1.77
CA PRO A 597 14.13 -9.59 2.98
C PRO A 597 14.18 -10.97 3.63
N PHE A 598 15.34 -11.35 4.16
CA PHE A 598 15.60 -12.71 4.63
C PHE A 598 14.62 -13.14 5.73
N GLU A 599 14.28 -12.19 6.61
CA GLU A 599 13.33 -12.33 7.70
C GLU A 599 11.89 -12.56 7.22
N TYR A 600 11.49 -11.97 6.09
CA TYR A 600 10.13 -12.09 5.54
C TYR A 600 9.97 -13.25 4.56
N CYS A 601 11.04 -13.99 4.28
CA CYS A 601 11.03 -15.05 3.28
C CYS A 601 10.06 -16.20 3.64
N LEU A 602 9.09 -16.46 2.76
CA LEU A 602 8.14 -17.57 2.88
C LEU A 602 8.71 -18.95 2.53
N CYS A 603 9.91 -19.04 1.93
CA CYS A 603 10.55 -20.32 1.71
C CYS A 603 10.79 -21.01 3.06
N HIS A 604 10.40 -22.28 3.15
CA HIS A 604 10.42 -23.02 4.39
C HIS A 604 11.83 -23.11 5.00
N LYS A 605 11.92 -22.86 6.31
CA LYS A 605 13.11 -23.02 7.14
C LYS A 605 12.84 -24.13 8.15
N GLU A 606 13.72 -25.13 8.20
CA GLU A 606 13.63 -26.25 9.14
C GLU A 606 14.38 -25.90 10.44
N PHE A 607 13.65 -25.33 11.39
CA PHE A 607 14.19 -24.97 12.70
C PHE A 607 14.32 -26.21 13.61
N GLU A 608 15.47 -26.32 14.27
CA GLU A 608 15.69 -27.21 15.40
C GLU A 608 14.99 -26.71 16.66
N ASP A 609 14.95 -27.56 17.68
CA ASP A 609 14.44 -27.16 18.98
C ASP A 609 15.24 -25.96 19.53
N PRO A 610 14.58 -25.04 20.25
CA PRO A 610 15.23 -23.85 20.77
C PRO A 610 16.38 -24.20 21.72
N LEU A 611 17.48 -23.44 21.63
CA LEU A 611 18.55 -23.51 22.60
C LEU A 611 18.12 -22.93 23.96
N GLU A 612 18.77 -23.42 25.02
CA GLU A 612 18.60 -22.88 26.37
C GLU A 612 18.97 -21.38 26.40
N PRO A 613 18.08 -20.50 26.91
CA PRO A 613 18.24 -19.04 26.92
C PRO A 613 19.58 -18.54 27.48
N GLU A 614 20.11 -19.25 28.48
CA GLU A 614 21.34 -18.87 29.20
C GLU A 614 22.57 -19.66 28.75
N SER A 615 22.49 -20.44 27.66
CA SER A 615 23.67 -21.10 27.12
C SER A 615 24.72 -20.10 26.62
N ASP A 616 26.01 -20.46 26.74
CA ASP A 616 27.13 -19.60 26.33
C ASP A 616 26.99 -19.06 24.89
N LEU A 617 26.42 -19.86 23.98
CA LEU A 617 26.23 -19.46 22.59
C LEU A 617 25.11 -18.43 22.45
N VAL A 618 23.96 -18.63 23.12
CA VAL A 618 22.83 -17.69 23.08
C VAL A 618 23.23 -16.36 23.69
N GLN A 619 23.97 -16.35 24.80
CA GLN A 619 24.46 -15.12 25.40
C GLN A 619 25.38 -14.36 24.44
N LYS A 620 26.37 -15.02 23.83
CA LYS A 620 27.30 -14.39 22.88
C LYS A 620 26.61 -13.85 21.62
N ILE A 621 25.64 -14.57 21.07
CA ILE A 621 24.85 -14.09 19.93
C ILE A 621 24.02 -12.86 20.35
N SER A 622 23.42 -12.91 21.54
CA SER A 622 22.59 -11.80 22.05
C SER A 622 23.42 -10.55 22.32
N ASP A 623 24.58 -10.69 22.96
CA ASP A 623 25.54 -9.59 23.18
C ASP A 623 25.96 -8.95 21.85
N HIS A 624 26.26 -9.77 20.83
CA HIS A 624 26.62 -9.26 19.50
C HIS A 624 25.49 -8.44 18.85
N VAL A 625 24.23 -8.86 19.01
CA VAL A 625 23.08 -8.12 18.50
C VAL A 625 22.82 -6.85 19.32
N LEU A 626 23.04 -6.88 20.63
CA LEU A 626 22.96 -5.68 21.48
C LEU A 626 24.01 -4.65 21.06
N ASP A 627 25.25 -5.08 20.78
CA ASP A 627 26.30 -4.20 20.26
C ASP A 627 25.90 -3.58 18.92
N HIS A 628 25.29 -4.37 18.02
CA HIS A 628 24.72 -3.86 16.75
C HIS A 628 23.66 -2.80 17.00
N PHE A 629 22.71 -3.03 17.91
CA PHE A 629 21.69 -2.05 18.29
C PHE A 629 22.26 -0.77 18.87
N VAL A 630 23.26 -0.87 19.75
CA VAL A 630 23.94 0.30 20.31
C VAL A 630 24.63 1.08 19.18
N SER A 631 25.27 0.39 18.22
CA SER A 631 25.92 1.04 17.09
C SER A 631 24.95 1.81 16.18
N MET A 632 23.71 1.31 15.99
CA MET A 632 22.67 2.02 15.24
C MET A 632 22.30 3.36 15.91
N VAL A 633 22.16 3.36 17.24
CA VAL A 633 21.85 4.57 18.01
C VAL A 633 23.03 5.55 18.01
N GLU A 634 24.26 5.04 18.06
CA GLU A 634 25.49 5.83 17.99
C GLU A 634 25.69 6.49 16.62
N ALA A 635 25.44 5.76 15.54
CA ALA A 635 25.57 6.26 14.16
C ALA A 635 24.72 7.52 13.92
N GLU A 636 23.53 7.58 14.51
CA GLU A 636 22.61 8.72 14.42
C GLU A 636 22.83 9.78 15.52
N ASN A 637 23.87 9.61 16.35
CA ASN A 637 24.18 10.49 17.49
C ASN A 637 23.02 10.66 18.49
N LYS A 638 22.25 9.59 18.75
CA LYS A 638 21.05 9.61 19.62
C LYS A 638 21.26 9.02 21.02
N THR A 639 22.49 8.67 21.40
CA THR A 639 22.83 8.11 22.72
C THR A 639 22.48 9.03 23.90
N SER A 640 22.38 10.34 23.68
CA SER A 640 21.93 11.28 24.71
C SER A 640 20.44 11.13 25.02
N LEU A 641 19.63 10.72 24.04
CA LEU A 641 18.16 10.61 24.11
C LEU A 641 17.70 9.19 24.48
N CYS A 642 18.32 8.16 23.89
CA CYS A 642 17.96 6.76 24.11
C CYS A 642 18.63 6.20 25.37
N SER A 643 17.86 5.47 26.17
CA SER A 643 18.34 4.80 27.38
C SER A 643 19.27 3.65 27.03
N ASN A 644 20.20 3.34 27.94
CA ASN A 644 21.05 2.16 27.78
C ASN A 644 20.19 0.90 27.78
N MET A 645 20.48 0.01 26.83
CA MET A 645 19.79 -1.25 26.66
C MET A 645 20.53 -2.38 27.39
N SER A 646 19.79 -3.32 27.96
CA SER A 646 20.35 -4.57 28.48
C SER A 646 19.44 -5.75 28.17
N ILE A 647 20.02 -6.94 28.04
CA ILE A 647 19.30 -8.15 27.65
C ILE A 647 18.66 -8.81 28.88
N GLN A 648 17.41 -9.26 28.72
CA GLN A 648 16.76 -10.20 29.63
C GLN A 648 17.07 -11.63 29.15
N TYR A 649 18.20 -12.19 29.57
CA TYR A 649 18.73 -13.47 29.05
C TYR A 649 17.76 -14.64 29.23
N ASN A 650 17.12 -14.72 30.38
CA ASN A 650 16.11 -15.74 30.71
C ASN A 650 14.87 -15.71 29.78
N MET A 651 14.65 -14.62 29.05
CA MET A 651 13.56 -14.46 28.09
C MET A 651 14.02 -14.51 26.63
N SER A 652 15.32 -14.73 26.40
CA SER A 652 15.89 -14.81 25.06
C SER A 652 15.86 -16.24 24.53
N LYS A 653 15.77 -16.39 23.21
CA LYS A 653 15.61 -17.70 22.55
C LYS A 653 16.38 -17.69 21.25
N ALA A 654 17.12 -18.76 20.96
CA ALA A 654 17.74 -18.95 19.66
C ALA A 654 17.33 -20.30 19.06
N GLU A 655 16.84 -20.28 17.82
CA GLU A 655 16.45 -21.47 17.07
C GLU A 655 17.40 -21.63 15.87
N ARG A 656 18.12 -22.76 15.84
CA ARG A 656 19.09 -23.06 14.78
C ARG A 656 18.38 -23.61 13.56
N PHE A 657 18.88 -23.26 12.38
CA PHE A 657 18.65 -24.02 11.15
C PHE A 657 19.90 -23.93 10.27
N VAL A 658 20.01 -24.85 9.32
CA VAL A 658 21.12 -24.91 8.36
C VAL A 658 20.56 -24.74 6.96
N LEU A 659 21.16 -23.83 6.19
CA LEU A 659 20.80 -23.63 4.79
C LEU A 659 21.41 -24.73 3.91
N ASP A 660 20.85 -24.93 2.72
CA ASP A 660 21.42 -25.83 1.69
C ASP A 660 22.89 -25.51 1.36
N THR A 661 23.32 -24.27 1.59
CA THR A 661 24.71 -23.81 1.42
C THR A 661 25.60 -24.10 2.64
N GLU A 662 25.16 -24.96 3.56
CA GLU A 662 25.84 -25.33 4.81
C GLU A 662 26.07 -24.17 5.80
N LYS A 663 25.41 -23.03 5.58
CA LYS A 663 25.49 -21.88 6.49
C LYS A 663 24.61 -22.12 7.72
N GLU A 664 25.19 -21.93 8.89
CA GLU A 664 24.53 -22.07 10.19
C GLU A 664 23.87 -20.75 10.58
N ILE A 665 22.54 -20.73 10.63
CA ILE A 665 21.75 -19.54 10.93
C ILE A 665 20.94 -19.75 12.20
N TYR A 666 20.83 -18.70 13.00
CA TYR A 666 20.00 -18.66 14.19
C TYR A 666 18.93 -17.60 14.04
N ARG A 667 17.67 -17.98 14.26
CA ARG A 667 16.61 -17.02 14.57
C ARG A 667 16.70 -16.69 16.04
N LEU A 668 17.08 -15.45 16.34
CA LEU A 668 17.18 -14.92 17.70
C LEU A 668 15.90 -14.16 18.02
N THR A 669 15.30 -14.46 19.16
CA THR A 669 14.31 -13.61 19.83
C THR A 669 14.93 -13.11 21.12
N LEU A 670 14.94 -11.79 21.32
CA LEU A 670 15.60 -11.14 22.46
C LEU A 670 14.64 -10.14 23.11
N THR A 671 14.71 -10.02 24.43
CA THR A 671 13.91 -9.06 25.20
C THR A 671 14.84 -8.04 25.85
N LEU A 672 14.56 -6.75 25.66
CA LEU A 672 15.40 -5.66 26.13
C LEU A 672 14.79 -4.89 27.30
N ASN A 673 15.62 -4.56 28.28
CA ASN A 673 15.35 -3.52 29.27
C ASN A 673 15.89 -2.17 28.77
N PRO A 674 15.27 -1.03 29.14
CA PRO A 674 14.04 -0.89 29.92
C PRO A 674 12.75 -0.90 29.07
N SER A 675 12.82 -1.22 27.78
CA SER A 675 11.69 -1.11 26.86
C SER A 675 10.65 -2.21 26.98
N ASP A 676 11.03 -3.34 27.57
CA ASP A 676 10.36 -4.64 27.44
C ASP A 676 10.08 -4.98 25.97
N GLY A 677 10.91 -4.45 25.06
CA GLY A 677 10.81 -4.66 23.63
C GLY A 677 11.26 -6.07 23.29
N ILE A 678 10.43 -6.81 22.55
CA ILE A 678 10.74 -8.14 22.05
C ILE A 678 11.14 -8.00 20.59
N PHE A 679 12.37 -8.37 20.26
CA PHE A 679 12.91 -8.27 18.91
C PHE A 679 13.21 -9.65 18.34
N THR A 680 12.92 -9.87 17.07
CA THR A 680 13.27 -11.09 16.34
C THR A 680 14.03 -10.79 15.06
N GLY A 681 15.00 -11.64 14.73
CA GLY A 681 15.84 -11.50 13.55
C GLY A 681 16.82 -12.65 13.43
N TYR A 682 17.69 -12.57 12.44
CA TYR A 682 18.58 -13.67 12.07
C TYR A 682 20.05 -13.29 12.23
N VAL A 683 20.85 -14.26 12.69
CA VAL A 683 22.31 -14.15 12.84
C VAL A 683 22.96 -15.38 12.22
N GLU A 684 24.00 -15.17 11.42
CA GLU A 684 24.86 -16.23 10.89
C GLU A 684 26.00 -16.50 11.89
N VAL A 685 26.24 -17.78 12.18
CA VAL A 685 27.34 -18.23 13.03
C VAL A 685 28.39 -18.90 12.14
N VAL A 686 29.58 -18.31 12.08
CA VAL A 686 30.69 -18.85 11.28
C VAL A 686 31.74 -19.43 12.22
N ARG A 687 32.04 -20.72 12.04
CA ARG A 687 33.03 -21.47 12.81
C ARG A 687 34.24 -21.75 11.92
N ALA A 688 35.37 -21.10 12.21
CA ALA A 688 36.61 -21.26 11.45
C ALA A 688 37.82 -21.23 12.41
N ASP A 689 38.76 -22.17 12.27
CA ASP A 689 40.03 -22.22 13.01
C ASP A 689 39.88 -22.00 14.53
N ASP A 690 38.99 -22.76 15.17
CA ASP A 690 38.61 -22.66 16.60
C ASP A 690 38.02 -21.30 17.05
N LYS A 691 37.72 -20.40 16.11
CA LYS A 691 37.02 -19.14 16.36
C LYS A 691 35.56 -19.24 15.93
N VAL A 692 34.69 -18.68 16.76
CA VAL A 692 33.28 -18.46 16.44
C VAL A 692 33.10 -16.97 16.21
N THR A 693 32.56 -16.62 15.05
CA THR A 693 32.24 -15.25 14.67
C THR A 693 30.76 -15.16 14.33
N PHE A 694 30.20 -13.98 14.52
CA PHE A 694 28.79 -13.69 14.31
C PHE A 694 28.65 -12.63 13.22
N SER A 695 27.66 -12.80 12.34
CA SER A 695 27.26 -11.78 11.39
C SER A 695 25.76 -11.57 11.51
N VAL A 696 25.34 -10.32 11.75
CA VAL A 696 23.93 -9.95 11.68
C VAL A 696 23.45 -10.17 10.25
N VAL A 697 22.36 -10.93 10.10
CA VAL A 697 21.70 -11.18 8.81
C VAL A 697 20.51 -10.23 8.63
N THR A 698 19.80 -9.98 9.73
CA THR A 698 18.69 -9.02 9.78
C THR A 698 19.19 -7.74 10.42
N GLU A 699 19.63 -6.76 9.61
CA GLU A 699 20.12 -5.48 10.15
C GLU A 699 19.06 -4.72 10.94
N ARG A 700 17.80 -4.83 10.51
CA ARG A 700 16.64 -4.26 11.19
C ARG A 700 15.80 -5.35 11.80
N PHE A 701 16.16 -5.75 13.02
CA PHE A 701 15.37 -6.69 13.79
C PHE A 701 13.93 -6.19 13.95
N GLU A 702 12.99 -7.10 13.80
CA GLU A 702 11.57 -6.80 13.94
C GLU A 702 11.20 -6.70 15.41
N ARG A 703 10.66 -5.55 15.83
CA ARG A 703 9.99 -5.46 17.13
C ARG A 703 8.59 -6.04 17.03
N VAL A 704 8.33 -7.16 17.70
CA VAL A 704 7.06 -7.92 17.58
C VAL A 704 5.96 -7.48 18.55
N ASN A 705 6.29 -6.62 19.51
CA ASN A 705 5.33 -5.98 20.42
C ASN A 705 5.24 -4.48 20.19
N GLN A 706 4.07 -3.90 20.48
CA GLN A 706 3.85 -2.47 20.31
C GLN A 706 4.80 -1.65 21.19
N TYR A 707 5.27 -0.53 20.65
CA TYR A 707 6.22 0.36 21.34
C TYR A 707 5.65 1.73 21.72
N GLY A 708 4.60 2.19 21.02
CA GLY A 708 3.95 3.47 21.29
C GLY A 708 4.93 4.61 21.50
N GLU A 709 4.80 5.28 22.64
CA GLU A 709 5.52 6.52 22.98
C GLU A 709 6.96 6.30 23.44
N GLN A 710 7.44 5.05 23.49
CA GLN A 710 8.77 4.71 23.98
C GLN A 710 9.89 5.37 23.16
N GLY A 711 9.72 5.48 21.83
CA GLY A 711 10.73 6.00 20.90
C GLY A 711 10.51 7.44 20.42
N HIS A 712 9.65 8.23 21.05
CA HIS A 712 9.23 9.56 20.54
C HIS A 712 10.35 10.60 20.42
N CYS A 713 11.38 10.51 21.25
CA CYS A 713 12.56 11.38 21.16
C CYS A 713 13.40 11.18 19.89
N VAL A 714 13.11 10.15 19.09
CA VAL A 714 13.74 9.89 17.79
C VAL A 714 12.68 9.71 16.70
N GLU A 715 11.57 10.45 16.77
CA GLU A 715 10.45 10.34 15.83
C GLU A 715 10.84 10.56 14.35
N ASP A 716 11.85 11.40 14.09
CA ASP A 716 12.40 11.60 12.75
C ASP A 716 13.22 10.40 12.21
N PHE A 717 13.54 9.43 13.09
CA PHE A 717 14.38 8.26 12.79
C PHE A 717 13.56 6.99 12.97
N GLU A 718 12.65 6.72 12.02
CA GLU A 718 11.71 5.58 12.09
C GLU A 718 12.42 4.22 12.27
N HIS A 719 13.65 4.09 11.77
CA HIS A 719 14.46 2.87 11.97
C HIS A 719 14.99 2.70 13.42
N LEU A 720 15.06 3.78 14.21
CA LEU A 720 15.44 3.75 15.62
C LEU A 720 14.24 3.75 16.57
N ARG A 721 13.06 4.23 16.16
CA ARG A 721 11.88 4.31 17.06
C ARG A 721 11.50 2.99 17.73
N PRO A 722 11.52 1.82 17.05
CA PRO A 722 11.24 0.56 17.72
C PRO A 722 12.30 0.21 18.77
N LEU A 723 13.54 0.62 18.56
CA LEU A 723 14.69 0.28 19.40
C LEU A 723 14.87 1.21 20.61
N CYS A 724 14.72 2.51 20.39
CA CYS A 724 15.01 3.54 21.37
C CYS A 724 13.94 3.59 22.47
N TYR A 725 14.38 3.52 23.74
CA TYR A 725 13.56 3.90 24.89
C TYR A 725 14.01 5.26 25.42
N CYS A 726 13.19 6.29 25.25
CA CYS A 726 13.54 7.65 25.61
C CYS A 726 13.79 7.81 27.11
N LYS A 727 14.94 8.38 27.48
CA LYS A 727 15.34 8.58 28.89
C LYS A 727 14.33 9.38 29.70
N GLU A 728 13.53 10.22 29.06
CA GLU A 728 12.46 10.98 29.72
C GLU A 728 11.35 10.09 30.26
N GLN A 729 11.11 8.93 29.64
CA GLN A 729 10.13 7.96 30.09
C GLN A 729 10.57 7.23 31.37
N LEU A 730 11.89 7.13 31.63
CA LEU A 730 12.42 6.57 32.89
C LEU A 730 12.21 7.44 34.13
N LYS A 731 11.82 8.71 33.93
CA LYS A 731 11.59 9.67 35.02
C LYS A 731 10.13 9.71 35.48
N LYS A 732 9.23 9.04 34.75
CA LYS A 732 7.82 8.86 35.10
C LYS A 732 7.66 7.55 35.86
#